data_AF-A0A7C5NDE0-F1
#
_entry.id   AF-A0A7C5NDE0-F1
#
_cell.length_a   1.000
_cell.length_b   1.000
_cell.length_c   1.000
_cell.angle_alpha   90.00
_cell.angle_beta   90.00
_cell.angle_gamma   90.00
#
_symmetry.space_group_name_H-M   'P 1'
#
loop_
_entity.id
_entity.type
_entity.pdbx_description
1 polymer ?
#
loop_
_entity_poly.entity_id
_entity_poly.type
_entity_poly.pdbx_seq_one_letter_code
_entity_poly.pdbx_strand_id
1 'polypeptide(L)'
;MKYRLSKIIFFVLLVHQFLYADALLLNEYNGVTSSNQLANNGYDTYFGDVDGNGGNWIELVVTEDYLDLRNAKITMTKYAYGKIFFTASFPNLTELAYLRKGTIITISDEPTDLSYSPMDSNNPDWTININHSDLQNQIGTFNVASVNSLGVSIKSIDNKILMNSIGEIITGGISSYEVFKLKKEPKSNIEPTDPAYGDDNGKQIISTFGEPNQWIDENNTIVYQNFSNLRDINSSINAQLLLNEYDGVTDTEKLKLDGNDTYFGKVYDNGGSWVELVVLKDRTDLRNSEIRVYGKYSSVNWKAKFPNSEIFSQLRSGTIITISDTVNTDLSYDPFNQANPDWTINLKSSDLTLIEGNFVTDNNKIIVEINSASGGVNILPKSGEGISGNVVDNKEVYKLKKDPYLDITPYDSTYGDDNQHKALSTFGTPNHWEYNGNLITQNFIHLRLIAMKHNFQEKDTSLILNEYNAVSSNQYLKDGGSDTHFGTIAGNGGSWLEMIVAKDFINLQNTTLKIYKDNNLTFSGQIPELLTLAFLRKGTIITISNEPTNMSYSPFVQNTDGWKLNINAYELTDVVGTFSIDDNNIKISIVDSSGKEILANSGEGVWNSVVDNQEVYKLKAEPTIDTTPFDNYGDDSDTEAISTFAGANKWKDINGTLHTQKLTIQKDKDLNETDGIETVNIDGLNISDGESLQYVAPNNSLWITDDDSHHLFELDLSTKEVKTVFDDRDFGTFASDIEDYCHDGIGICDIESIAYDDNNDTLYVFSGDAHSTSAIFKLTRNSTDENFTISDYRKFGAN
;
A
#
# COMPACT_ATOMS: atom_id res chain seq x y z
N MET A 1 -3.18 63.84 -19.21
CA MET A 1 -4.38 63.12 -18.71
C MET A 1 -3.98 61.65 -18.65
N LYS A 2 -3.79 61.12 -17.43
CA LYS A 2 -3.28 59.78 -17.13
C LYS A 2 -4.44 58.79 -17.17
N TYR A 3 -4.31 57.69 -17.89
CA TYR A 3 -5.07 56.46 -17.59
C TYR A 3 -4.09 55.28 -17.56
N ARG A 4 -3.87 54.78 -16.34
CA ARG A 4 -3.21 53.50 -16.05
C ARG A 4 -4.21 52.40 -16.37
N LEU A 5 -3.84 51.43 -17.20
CA LEU A 5 -4.49 50.13 -17.24
C LEU A 5 -3.55 49.14 -16.55
N SER A 6 -3.82 48.86 -15.29
CA SER A 6 -3.18 47.79 -14.53
C SER A 6 -3.75 46.46 -15.02
N LYS A 7 -2.93 45.63 -15.67
CA LYS A 7 -3.24 44.21 -15.86
C LYS A 7 -3.10 43.52 -14.51
N ILE A 8 -4.23 43.26 -13.85
CA ILE A 8 -4.32 42.29 -12.76
C ILE A 8 -4.26 40.92 -13.43
N ILE A 9 -3.13 40.23 -13.32
CA ILE A 9 -3.01 38.80 -13.60
C ILE A 9 -3.60 38.11 -12.38
N PHE A 10 -4.83 37.61 -12.52
CA PHE A 10 -5.47 36.76 -11.54
C PHE A 10 -4.85 35.37 -11.70
N PHE A 11 -3.83 35.07 -10.90
CA PHE A 11 -3.29 33.72 -10.77
C PHE A 11 -4.33 32.90 -9.98
N VAL A 12 -5.18 32.18 -10.69
CA VAL A 12 -5.99 31.12 -10.07
C VAL A 12 -5.03 29.98 -9.79
N LEU A 13 -4.47 29.94 -8.58
CA LEU A 13 -3.86 28.73 -8.04
C LEU A 13 -4.97 27.70 -7.90
N LEU A 14 -5.15 26.88 -8.92
CA LEU A 14 -5.95 25.67 -8.85
C LEU A 14 -5.10 24.62 -8.11
N VAL A 15 -4.97 24.78 -6.79
CA VAL A 15 -4.45 23.72 -5.92
C VAL A 15 -5.51 22.62 -5.97
N HIS A 16 -5.29 21.61 -6.80
CA HIS A 16 -5.94 20.33 -6.62
C HIS A 16 -5.42 19.79 -5.29
N GLN A 17 -6.13 20.10 -4.20
CA GLN A 17 -5.99 19.34 -2.98
C GLN A 17 -6.43 17.92 -3.34
N PHE A 18 -5.47 17.00 -3.42
CA PHE A 18 -5.77 15.58 -3.35
C PHE A 18 -6.44 15.36 -1.99
N LEU A 19 -7.78 15.37 -1.99
CA LEU A 19 -8.58 14.97 -0.85
C LEU A 19 -8.24 13.51 -0.60
N TYR A 20 -7.50 13.24 0.48
CA TYR A 20 -7.41 11.89 1.01
C TYR A 20 -8.80 11.56 1.53
N ALA A 21 -9.45 10.61 0.87
CA ALA A 21 -10.72 10.10 1.30
C ALA A 21 -10.48 9.05 2.38
N ASP A 22 -10.82 9.34 3.63
CA ASP A 22 -10.76 8.34 4.70
C ASP A 22 -11.86 7.29 4.45
N ALA A 23 -11.47 6.01 4.48
CA ALA A 23 -12.35 4.85 4.27
C ALA A 23 -13.30 4.60 5.45
N LEU A 24 -12.94 5.15 6.61
CA LEU A 24 -13.70 5.13 7.85
C LEU A 24 -13.80 6.55 8.44
N LEU A 25 -14.89 6.82 9.11
CA LEU A 25 -15.07 8.00 9.97
C LEU A 25 -15.37 7.55 11.39
N LEU A 26 -14.85 8.26 12.38
CA LEU A 26 -15.34 8.12 13.75
C LEU A 26 -16.76 8.68 13.78
N ASN A 27 -17.76 7.90 14.18
CA ASN A 27 -19.15 8.33 14.14
C ASN A 27 -19.60 8.87 15.50
N GLU A 28 -19.41 8.07 16.54
CA GLU A 28 -19.76 8.41 17.91
C GLU A 28 -18.83 7.67 18.89
N TYR A 29 -18.61 8.19 20.08
CA TYR A 29 -18.09 7.39 21.20
C TYR A 29 -18.56 7.91 22.55
N ASN A 30 -18.52 7.01 23.54
CA ASN A 30 -18.96 7.31 24.89
C ASN A 30 -17.89 8.01 25.73
N GLY A 31 -18.15 9.24 26.15
CA GLY A 31 -17.38 9.97 27.17
C GLY A 31 -17.92 9.85 28.59
N VAL A 32 -19.05 9.18 28.80
CA VAL A 32 -19.75 9.17 30.08
C VAL A 32 -19.07 8.22 31.08
N THR A 33 -18.49 8.77 32.14
CA THR A 33 -17.85 7.95 33.19
C THR A 33 -18.88 7.10 33.93
N SER A 34 -18.45 5.96 34.49
CA SER A 34 -19.31 4.93 35.09
C SER A 34 -20.26 5.36 36.21
N SER A 35 -20.09 6.56 36.79
CA SER A 35 -20.95 7.11 37.85
C SER A 35 -21.89 8.23 37.38
N ASN A 36 -21.87 8.56 36.09
CA ASN A 36 -22.61 9.69 35.54
C ASN A 36 -23.67 9.21 34.54
N GLN A 37 -24.76 9.97 34.42
CA GLN A 37 -25.72 9.85 33.33
C GLN A 37 -25.44 10.92 32.27
N LEU A 38 -26.05 10.78 31.10
CA LEU A 38 -26.00 11.79 30.05
C LEU A 38 -26.56 13.14 30.56
N ALA A 39 -25.85 14.23 30.30
CA ALA A 39 -26.25 15.56 30.78
C ALA A 39 -27.60 16.02 30.18
N ASN A 40 -28.20 17.03 30.83
CA ASN A 40 -29.38 17.76 30.32
C ASN A 40 -30.62 16.88 30.08
N ASN A 41 -30.85 15.88 30.95
CA ASN A 41 -31.87 14.84 30.78
C ASN A 41 -31.69 14.08 29.45
N GLY A 42 -30.43 13.86 29.06
CA GLY A 42 -30.09 13.08 27.88
C GLY A 42 -30.47 11.62 28.03
N TYR A 43 -30.49 10.91 26.91
CA TYR A 43 -30.78 9.48 26.88
C TYR A 43 -30.10 8.83 25.68
N ASP A 44 -29.92 7.53 25.75
CA ASP A 44 -29.48 6.68 24.65
C ASP A 44 -30.67 5.95 24.03
N THR A 45 -30.71 5.84 22.70
CA THR A 45 -31.82 5.18 22.00
C THR A 45 -31.86 3.67 22.21
N TYR A 46 -30.75 3.05 22.58
CA TYR A 46 -30.60 1.63 22.87
C TYR A 46 -30.59 1.37 24.39
N PHE A 47 -29.69 2.01 25.13
CA PHE A 47 -29.52 1.78 26.57
C PHE A 47 -30.53 2.51 27.45
N GLY A 48 -31.16 3.57 26.95
CA GLY A 48 -32.03 4.44 27.73
C GLY A 48 -31.24 5.41 28.61
N ASP A 49 -31.70 5.63 29.85
CA ASP A 49 -31.04 6.49 30.84
C ASP A 49 -30.30 5.63 31.87
N VAL A 50 -29.00 5.42 31.66
CA VAL A 50 -28.15 4.54 32.48
C VAL A 50 -26.82 5.19 32.85
N ASP A 51 -26.30 4.88 34.03
CA ASP A 51 -24.98 5.33 34.47
C ASP A 51 -23.88 4.75 33.58
N GLY A 52 -22.88 5.56 33.23
CA GLY A 52 -21.76 5.19 32.35
C GLY A 52 -22.13 5.02 30.88
N ASN A 53 -23.36 5.36 30.49
CA ASN A 53 -23.97 5.20 29.17
C ASN A 53 -23.61 3.92 28.38
N GLY A 54 -23.71 2.76 29.04
CA GLY A 54 -23.54 1.45 28.40
C GLY A 54 -22.11 0.88 28.41
N GLY A 55 -21.18 1.50 29.15
CA GLY A 55 -19.80 1.01 29.25
C GLY A 55 -18.87 1.66 28.23
N ASN A 56 -17.81 0.97 27.81
CA ASN A 56 -16.88 1.54 26.84
C ASN A 56 -17.33 1.19 25.42
N TRP A 57 -17.53 2.19 24.56
CA TRP A 57 -17.81 1.93 23.16
C TRP A 57 -17.40 3.07 22.22
N ILE A 58 -17.04 2.71 21.00
CA ILE A 58 -16.83 3.62 19.86
C ILE A 58 -17.59 3.11 18.64
N GLU A 59 -17.93 4.02 17.74
CA GLU A 59 -18.59 3.71 16.47
C GLU A 59 -17.82 4.29 15.30
N LEU A 60 -17.82 3.54 14.21
CA LEU A 60 -17.17 3.89 12.96
C LEU A 60 -18.19 3.81 11.83
N VAL A 61 -18.10 4.71 10.87
CA VAL A 61 -18.88 4.64 9.63
C VAL A 61 -17.97 4.35 8.45
N VAL A 62 -18.32 3.33 7.70
CA VAL A 62 -17.65 2.97 6.45
C VAL A 62 -18.08 3.94 5.35
N THR A 63 -17.15 4.54 4.63
CA THR A 63 -17.45 5.53 3.57
C THR A 63 -17.19 5.00 2.16
N GLU A 64 -16.47 3.88 2.04
CA GLU A 64 -16.20 3.19 0.78
C GLU A 64 -16.83 1.80 0.74
N ASP A 65 -17.22 1.33 -0.45
CA ASP A 65 -17.75 -0.02 -0.58
C ASP A 65 -16.59 -1.02 -0.60
N TYR A 66 -16.79 -2.18 0.03
CA TYR A 66 -15.86 -3.32 0.05
C TYR A 66 -14.58 -3.08 0.84
N LEU A 67 -14.69 -2.29 1.92
CA LEU A 67 -13.60 -2.11 2.86
C LEU A 67 -13.30 -3.44 3.58
N ASP A 68 -12.04 -3.86 3.52
CA ASP A 68 -11.51 -4.99 4.29
C ASP A 68 -10.84 -4.47 5.57
N LEU A 69 -11.43 -4.80 6.72
CA LEU A 69 -10.89 -4.48 8.05
C LEU A 69 -10.22 -5.66 8.73
N ARG A 70 -10.15 -6.84 8.11
CA ARG A 70 -9.50 -7.99 8.75
C ARG A 70 -8.05 -7.65 9.09
N ASN A 71 -7.68 -7.86 10.34
CA ASN A 71 -6.35 -7.56 10.90
C ASN A 71 -5.92 -6.08 10.83
N ALA A 72 -6.80 -5.17 10.41
CA ALA A 72 -6.54 -3.74 10.50
C ALA A 72 -6.19 -3.37 11.95
N LYS A 73 -5.27 -2.43 12.16
CA LYS A 73 -4.81 -2.00 13.47
C LYS A 73 -5.56 -0.75 13.90
N ILE A 74 -6.26 -0.83 15.02
CA ILE A 74 -6.78 0.33 15.75
C ILE A 74 -5.72 0.81 16.76
N THR A 75 -5.50 2.12 16.80
CA THR A 75 -4.60 2.77 17.75
C THR A 75 -5.33 3.93 18.43
N MET A 76 -5.32 3.92 19.77
CA MET A 76 -5.88 4.98 20.60
C MET A 76 -4.80 5.72 21.37
N THR A 77 -4.88 7.04 21.32
CA THR A 77 -3.95 7.96 21.95
C THR A 77 -4.65 8.86 22.97
N LYS A 78 -3.87 9.37 23.92
CA LYS A 78 -4.33 10.34 24.92
C LYS A 78 -3.36 11.50 25.06
N TYR A 79 -3.89 12.64 25.51
CA TYR A 79 -3.21 13.93 25.65
C TYR A 79 -2.75 14.54 24.32
N ALA A 80 -2.55 15.86 24.29
CA ALA A 80 -2.08 16.60 23.13
C ALA A 80 -0.71 16.14 22.56
N TYR A 81 0.04 15.33 23.32
CA TYR A 81 1.33 14.75 22.93
C TYR A 81 1.25 13.34 22.31
N GLY A 82 0.04 12.82 22.02
CA GLY A 82 -0.11 11.60 21.21
C GLY A 82 0.30 10.27 21.87
N LYS A 83 0.33 10.19 23.21
CA LYS A 83 0.73 8.94 23.89
C LYS A 83 -0.26 7.82 23.61
N ILE A 84 0.20 6.75 22.96
CA ILE A 84 -0.58 5.54 22.72
C ILE A 84 -0.88 4.83 24.06
N PHE A 85 -2.14 4.49 24.31
CA PHE A 85 -2.55 3.73 25.50
C PHE A 85 -3.29 2.44 25.17
N PHE A 86 -3.81 2.31 23.95
CA PHE A 86 -4.43 1.07 23.48
C PHE A 86 -4.11 0.84 22.00
N THR A 87 -3.74 -0.39 21.67
CA THR A 87 -3.67 -0.87 20.29
C THR A 87 -4.23 -2.27 20.20
N ALA A 88 -4.93 -2.56 19.12
CA ALA A 88 -5.38 -3.91 18.81
C ALA A 88 -5.54 -4.10 17.30
N SER A 89 -5.74 -5.34 16.88
CA SER A 89 -6.07 -5.73 15.51
C SER A 89 -7.52 -6.19 15.45
N PHE A 90 -8.25 -5.79 14.40
CA PHE A 90 -9.55 -6.36 14.10
C PHE A 90 -9.44 -7.87 13.80
N PRO A 91 -10.41 -8.69 14.21
CA PRO A 91 -10.34 -10.14 14.01
C PRO A 91 -10.45 -10.52 12.53
N ASN A 92 -9.96 -11.72 12.20
CA ASN A 92 -10.09 -12.30 10.86
C ASN A 92 -11.48 -12.90 10.62
N LEU A 93 -12.52 -12.05 10.62
CA LEU A 93 -13.91 -12.41 10.35
C LEU A 93 -14.28 -12.13 8.89
N THR A 94 -15.07 -13.00 8.28
CA THR A 94 -15.49 -12.86 6.87
C THR A 94 -16.37 -11.63 6.66
N GLU A 95 -17.17 -11.25 7.66
CA GLU A 95 -18.04 -10.06 7.65
C GLU A 95 -17.23 -8.76 7.55
N LEU A 96 -16.00 -8.75 8.10
CA LEU A 96 -15.10 -7.60 8.05
C LEU A 96 -14.31 -7.51 6.74
N ALA A 97 -14.41 -8.50 5.85
CA ALA A 97 -13.67 -8.50 4.60
C ALA A 97 -14.26 -7.57 3.53
N TYR A 98 -15.56 -7.21 3.64
CA TYR A 98 -16.31 -6.56 2.55
C TYR A 98 -17.38 -5.59 3.03
N LEU A 99 -16.99 -4.68 3.91
CA LEU A 99 -17.94 -3.75 4.49
C LEU A 99 -18.47 -2.78 3.44
N ARG A 100 -19.79 -2.63 3.36
CA ARG A 100 -20.45 -1.69 2.45
C ARG A 100 -20.41 -0.29 3.03
N LYS A 101 -20.33 0.72 2.16
CA LYS A 101 -20.41 2.11 2.63
C LYS A 101 -21.76 2.36 3.32
N GLY A 102 -21.72 3.11 4.41
CA GLY A 102 -22.86 3.34 5.28
C GLY A 102 -23.10 2.26 6.34
N THR A 103 -22.22 1.26 6.42
CA THR A 103 -22.17 0.33 7.56
C THR A 103 -21.69 1.06 8.81
N ILE A 104 -22.34 0.81 9.95
CA ILE A 104 -21.90 1.25 11.28
C ILE A 104 -21.21 0.07 11.95
N ILE A 105 -19.98 0.29 12.43
CA ILE A 105 -19.20 -0.70 13.18
C ILE A 105 -19.04 -0.17 14.59
N THR A 106 -19.54 -0.91 15.57
CA THR A 106 -19.42 -0.58 16.98
C THR A 106 -18.39 -1.51 17.61
N ILE A 107 -17.46 -0.96 18.37
CA ILE A 107 -16.56 -1.74 19.25
C ILE A 107 -17.01 -1.47 20.67
N SER A 108 -17.44 -2.49 21.41
CA SER A 108 -18.05 -2.30 22.73
C SER A 108 -17.88 -3.50 23.68
N ASP A 109 -18.50 -3.42 24.86
CA ASP A 109 -18.64 -4.53 25.80
C ASP A 109 -19.77 -5.52 25.41
N GLU A 110 -20.60 -5.19 24.41
CA GLU A 110 -21.69 -6.05 23.93
C GLU A 110 -21.16 -7.25 23.10
N PRO A 111 -21.93 -8.37 22.98
CA PRO A 111 -21.49 -9.53 22.22
C PRO A 111 -21.22 -9.24 20.74
N THR A 112 -20.20 -9.88 20.17
CA THR A 112 -19.90 -9.76 18.74
C THR A 112 -21.09 -10.23 17.91
N ASP A 113 -21.50 -9.36 16.99
CA ASP A 113 -22.57 -9.59 16.04
C ASP A 113 -22.01 -10.13 14.71
N LEU A 114 -22.60 -11.24 14.26
CA LEU A 114 -22.27 -11.90 13.00
C LEU A 114 -23.47 -11.92 12.03
N SER A 115 -24.55 -11.17 12.31
CA SER A 115 -25.74 -11.12 11.46
C SER A 115 -25.66 -10.15 10.27
N TYR A 116 -24.54 -9.44 10.13
CA TYR A 116 -24.29 -8.45 9.08
C TYR A 116 -24.82 -8.86 7.70
N SER A 117 -25.80 -8.11 7.21
CA SER A 117 -26.58 -8.46 6.03
C SER A 117 -27.18 -7.24 5.33
N PRO A 118 -26.36 -6.30 4.83
CA PRO A 118 -26.83 -5.00 4.35
C PRO A 118 -27.69 -5.09 3.08
N MET A 119 -27.63 -6.23 2.38
CA MET A 119 -28.30 -6.47 1.10
C MET A 119 -29.46 -7.47 1.17
N ASP A 120 -29.86 -7.92 2.35
CA ASP A 120 -31.12 -8.67 2.49
C ASP A 120 -32.30 -7.77 2.12
N SER A 121 -33.04 -8.16 1.09
CA SER A 121 -34.17 -7.40 0.57
C SER A 121 -35.37 -7.35 1.51
N ASN A 122 -35.44 -8.22 2.51
CA ASN A 122 -36.51 -8.26 3.50
C ASN A 122 -36.12 -7.64 4.83
N ASN A 123 -34.84 -7.77 5.24
CA ASN A 123 -34.35 -7.28 6.52
C ASN A 123 -32.87 -6.88 6.44
N PRO A 124 -32.55 -5.72 5.83
CA PRO A 124 -31.17 -5.31 5.66
C PRO A 124 -30.54 -4.92 7.02
N ASP A 125 -29.44 -5.57 7.37
CA ASP A 125 -28.65 -5.29 8.56
C ASP A 125 -27.35 -4.55 8.17
N TRP A 126 -27.29 -3.26 8.52
CA TRP A 126 -26.18 -2.35 8.21
C TRP A 126 -25.24 -2.14 9.40
N THR A 127 -25.34 -2.98 10.43
CA THR A 127 -24.63 -2.80 11.69
C THR A 127 -23.76 -4.00 11.98
N ILE A 128 -22.62 -3.76 12.65
CA ILE A 128 -21.77 -4.81 13.21
C ILE A 128 -21.35 -4.33 14.59
N ASN A 129 -21.63 -5.11 15.62
CA ASN A 129 -20.95 -4.95 16.91
C ASN A 129 -19.77 -5.94 17.02
N ILE A 130 -18.62 -5.47 17.48
CA ILE A 130 -17.47 -6.30 17.81
C ILE A 130 -17.24 -6.12 19.31
N ASN A 131 -17.29 -7.22 20.05
CA ASN A 131 -16.87 -7.18 21.43
C ASN A 131 -15.38 -6.83 21.48
N HIS A 132 -15.01 -5.82 22.27
CA HIS A 132 -13.62 -5.36 22.33
C HIS A 132 -12.65 -6.47 22.78
N SER A 133 -13.13 -7.48 23.51
CA SER A 133 -12.32 -8.64 23.92
C SER A 133 -12.03 -9.62 22.78
N ASP A 134 -12.79 -9.58 21.68
CA ASP A 134 -12.55 -10.37 20.47
C ASP A 134 -11.53 -9.72 19.52
N LEU A 135 -11.09 -8.48 19.81
CA LEU A 135 -9.96 -7.88 19.12
C LEU A 135 -8.68 -8.67 19.42
N GLN A 136 -7.79 -8.74 18.43
CA GLN A 136 -6.55 -9.51 18.50
C GLN A 136 -5.36 -8.61 18.86
N ASN A 137 -4.25 -9.19 19.34
CA ASN A 137 -3.00 -8.46 19.62
C ASN A 137 -3.18 -7.22 20.52
N GLN A 138 -4.04 -7.31 21.52
CA GLN A 138 -4.37 -6.18 22.38
C GLN A 138 -3.16 -5.79 23.26
N ILE A 139 -2.83 -4.51 23.24
CA ILE A 139 -1.87 -3.89 24.15
C ILE A 139 -2.58 -2.73 24.84
N GLY A 140 -2.59 -2.72 26.17
CA GLY A 140 -3.29 -1.71 26.97
C GLY A 140 -4.71 -2.12 27.35
N THR A 141 -5.58 -1.15 27.59
CA THR A 141 -6.98 -1.39 28.00
C THR A 141 -7.91 -0.53 27.15
N PHE A 142 -8.93 -1.15 26.59
CA PHE A 142 -10.00 -0.45 25.89
C PHE A 142 -10.84 0.32 26.91
N ASN A 143 -10.65 1.63 26.97
CA ASN A 143 -11.33 2.52 27.90
C ASN A 143 -11.44 3.90 27.25
N VAL A 144 -12.65 4.35 27.01
CA VAL A 144 -12.94 5.61 26.29
C VAL A 144 -13.53 6.67 27.22
N ALA A 145 -14.34 6.27 28.19
CA ALA A 145 -15.12 7.16 29.05
C ALA A 145 -14.30 7.95 30.10
N SER A 146 -12.99 7.72 30.19
CA SER A 146 -12.12 8.37 31.20
C SER A 146 -10.85 8.98 30.60
N VAL A 147 -10.84 9.18 29.28
CA VAL A 147 -9.67 9.64 28.55
C VAL A 147 -9.86 11.10 28.16
N ASN A 148 -9.17 12.00 28.85
CA ASN A 148 -9.05 13.39 28.39
C ASN A 148 -8.27 13.40 27.07
N SER A 149 -8.84 14.02 26.03
CA SER A 149 -8.20 14.15 24.73
C SER A 149 -8.02 12.82 23.99
N LEU A 150 -9.07 12.01 23.85
CA LEU A 150 -9.04 10.77 23.06
C LEU A 150 -8.72 11.07 21.58
N GLY A 151 -7.80 10.28 21.02
CA GLY A 151 -7.58 10.17 19.58
C GLY A 151 -7.71 8.71 19.15
N VAL A 152 -8.36 8.46 18.01
CA VAL A 152 -8.53 7.12 17.41
C VAL A 152 -8.05 7.18 15.97
N SER A 153 -7.20 6.23 15.58
CA SER A 153 -6.74 6.05 14.20
C SER A 153 -6.78 4.57 13.82
N ILE A 154 -6.98 4.29 12.54
CA ILE A 154 -7.04 2.92 12.01
C ILE A 154 -6.19 2.83 10.74
N LYS A 155 -5.35 1.79 10.70
CA LYS A 155 -4.56 1.43 9.51
C LYS A 155 -4.90 0.01 9.09
N SER A 156 -4.94 -0.27 7.80
CA SER A 156 -5.05 -1.64 7.28
C SER A 156 -3.77 -2.44 7.56
N ILE A 157 -3.81 -3.74 7.25
CA ILE A 157 -2.68 -4.67 7.42
C ILE A 157 -1.43 -4.25 6.61
N ASP A 158 -1.61 -3.56 5.49
CA ASP A 158 -0.55 -2.99 4.63
C ASP A 158 -0.15 -1.57 5.04
N ASN A 159 -0.50 -1.13 6.26
CA ASN A 159 -0.24 0.20 6.82
C ASN A 159 -0.88 1.38 6.08
N LYS A 160 -1.77 1.17 5.09
CA LYS A 160 -2.58 2.25 4.53
C LYS A 160 -3.48 2.85 5.61
N ILE A 161 -3.56 4.18 5.66
CA ILE A 161 -4.42 4.90 6.60
C ILE A 161 -5.87 4.71 6.14
N LEU A 162 -6.69 4.07 6.98
CA LEU A 162 -8.13 3.92 6.76
C LEU A 162 -8.92 5.01 7.48
N MET A 163 -8.40 5.48 8.62
CA MET A 163 -8.92 6.61 9.39
C MET A 163 -7.75 7.38 10.00
N ASN A 164 -7.64 8.67 9.71
CA ASN A 164 -6.71 9.54 10.40
C ASN A 164 -7.05 9.67 11.89
N SER A 165 -6.08 10.10 12.70
CA SER A 165 -6.34 10.32 14.13
C SER A 165 -7.42 11.40 14.32
N ILE A 166 -8.54 11.02 14.94
CA ILE A 166 -9.71 11.87 15.18
C ILE A 166 -10.22 11.66 16.60
N GLY A 167 -10.90 12.67 17.16
CA GLY A 167 -11.45 12.70 18.50
C GLY A 167 -11.20 14.06 19.15
N GLU A 168 -11.29 14.12 20.49
CA GLU A 168 -11.08 15.35 21.26
C GLU A 168 -9.69 15.98 21.05
N ILE A 169 -8.69 15.15 20.72
CA ILE A 169 -7.31 15.62 20.48
C ILE A 169 -7.23 16.61 19.30
N ILE A 170 -8.19 16.59 18.38
CA ILE A 170 -8.23 17.45 17.19
C ILE A 170 -9.25 18.58 17.33
N THR A 171 -10.50 18.28 17.69
CA THR A 171 -11.62 19.24 17.57
C THR A 171 -12.08 19.85 18.90
N GLY A 172 -11.48 19.48 20.03
CA GLY A 172 -11.86 19.93 21.38
C GLY A 172 -12.72 18.91 22.14
N GLY A 173 -12.68 19.00 23.48
CA GLY A 173 -13.12 17.92 24.37
C GLY A 173 -14.63 17.85 24.64
N ILE A 174 -15.12 16.64 24.87
CA ILE A 174 -16.41 16.38 25.51
C ILE A 174 -16.20 16.24 27.03
N SER A 175 -17.24 16.42 27.84
CA SER A 175 -17.14 16.17 29.29
C SER A 175 -17.53 14.74 29.67
N SER A 176 -17.32 14.38 30.95
CA SER A 176 -17.65 13.07 31.52
C SER A 176 -19.16 12.73 31.59
N TYR A 177 -20.00 13.53 30.93
CA TYR A 177 -21.46 13.42 30.88
C TYR A 177 -21.98 13.42 29.43
N GLU A 178 -21.09 13.34 28.45
CA GLU A 178 -21.41 13.56 27.04
C GLU A 178 -20.88 12.44 26.17
N VAL A 179 -21.36 12.40 24.94
CA VAL A 179 -20.83 11.59 23.85
C VAL A 179 -20.27 12.52 22.78
N PHE A 180 -19.20 12.08 22.12
CA PHE A 180 -18.64 12.78 20.98
C PHE A 180 -19.27 12.22 19.73
N LYS A 181 -19.67 13.08 18.79
CA LYS A 181 -20.38 12.62 17.59
C LYS A 181 -20.08 13.44 16.34
N LEU A 182 -20.31 12.82 15.19
CA LEU A 182 -20.40 13.48 13.89
C LEU A 182 -21.82 14.00 13.64
N LYS A 183 -22.01 15.33 13.67
CA LYS A 183 -23.32 15.99 13.45
C LYS A 183 -23.54 16.38 12.00
N LYS A 184 -23.31 15.44 11.08
CA LYS A 184 -23.39 15.65 9.63
C LYS A 184 -23.56 14.34 8.89
N GLU A 185 -24.10 14.42 7.67
CA GLU A 185 -24.17 13.27 6.76
C GLU A 185 -22.75 12.73 6.47
N PRO A 186 -22.49 11.44 6.72
CA PRO A 186 -21.17 10.85 6.51
C PRO A 186 -20.84 10.76 5.01
N LYS A 187 -19.60 11.10 4.68
CA LYS A 187 -19.03 11.01 3.33
C LYS A 187 -17.51 11.05 3.38
N SER A 188 -16.87 10.51 2.35
CA SER A 188 -15.42 10.27 2.33
C SER A 188 -14.53 11.52 2.42
N ASN A 189 -15.07 12.74 2.27
CA ASN A 189 -14.28 13.98 2.33
C ASN A 189 -14.47 14.78 3.63
N ILE A 190 -14.90 14.12 4.72
CA ILE A 190 -14.95 14.72 6.05
C ILE A 190 -13.57 14.61 6.67
N GLU A 191 -12.95 15.75 6.92
CA GLU A 191 -11.62 15.83 7.54
C GLU A 191 -11.70 15.67 9.07
N PRO A 192 -10.63 15.22 9.74
CA PRO A 192 -10.56 15.16 11.20
C PRO A 192 -10.84 16.50 11.89
N THR A 193 -10.60 17.64 11.23
CA THR A 193 -10.88 18.98 11.76
C THR A 193 -12.28 19.51 11.41
N ASP A 194 -13.16 18.70 10.81
CA ASP A 194 -14.50 19.16 10.43
C ASP A 194 -15.28 19.64 11.67
N PRO A 195 -15.82 20.88 11.67
CA PRO A 195 -16.54 21.44 12.83
C PRO A 195 -17.86 20.71 13.14
N ALA A 196 -18.29 19.76 12.30
CA ALA A 196 -19.41 18.89 12.61
C ALA A 196 -19.09 17.89 13.75
N TYR A 197 -17.82 17.62 14.02
CA TYR A 197 -17.40 16.83 15.17
C TYR A 197 -17.49 17.61 16.47
N GLY A 198 -18.00 16.97 17.52
CA GLY A 198 -17.94 17.51 18.88
C GLY A 198 -19.12 17.09 19.76
N ASP A 199 -19.37 17.90 20.78
CA ASP A 199 -20.44 17.74 21.78
C ASP A 199 -21.81 18.25 21.29
N ASP A 200 -22.84 18.20 22.15
CA ASP A 200 -24.16 18.77 21.91
C ASP A 200 -24.32 20.22 22.45
N ASN A 201 -23.21 20.92 22.77
CA ASN A 201 -23.17 22.32 23.22
C ASN A 201 -24.19 22.69 24.32
N GLY A 202 -24.35 21.85 25.33
CA GLY A 202 -25.29 22.08 26.43
C GLY A 202 -26.77 21.91 26.09
N LYS A 203 -27.10 21.31 24.93
CA LYS A 203 -28.44 20.80 24.61
C LYS A 203 -28.69 19.46 25.33
N GLN A 204 -29.93 18.97 25.25
CA GLN A 204 -30.23 17.58 25.63
C GLN A 204 -29.42 16.64 24.75
N ILE A 205 -28.71 15.71 25.38
CA ILE A 205 -27.78 14.79 24.71
C ILE A 205 -28.54 13.56 24.27
N ILE A 206 -28.37 13.18 23.00
CA ILE A 206 -29.00 11.99 22.42
C ILE A 206 -27.88 11.06 21.96
N SER A 207 -27.67 9.95 22.66
CA SER A 207 -26.69 8.93 22.26
C SER A 207 -27.37 7.85 21.41
N THR A 208 -26.65 7.28 20.46
CA THR A 208 -27.22 6.44 19.39
C THR A 208 -26.44 5.15 19.17
N PHE A 209 -26.22 4.37 20.22
CA PHE A 209 -25.52 3.09 20.10
C PHE A 209 -26.14 2.17 19.03
N GLY A 210 -25.31 1.78 18.07
CA GLY A 210 -25.63 0.94 16.92
C GLY A 210 -26.44 1.62 15.82
N GLU A 211 -26.69 2.93 15.89
CA GLU A 211 -27.66 3.62 15.03
C GLU A 211 -27.12 4.94 14.45
N PRO A 212 -27.70 5.47 13.36
CA PRO A 212 -27.37 6.80 12.85
C PRO A 212 -27.51 7.89 13.92
N ASN A 213 -26.52 8.79 13.97
CA ASN A 213 -26.46 9.83 15.00
C ASN A 213 -27.70 10.71 15.04
N GLN A 214 -28.07 11.13 16.26
CA GLN A 214 -29.11 12.12 16.50
C GLN A 214 -28.56 13.29 17.32
N TRP A 215 -29.00 14.51 16.99
CA TRP A 215 -28.65 15.70 17.75
C TRP A 215 -29.75 16.76 17.66
N ILE A 216 -29.69 17.74 18.56
CA ILE A 216 -30.60 18.87 18.56
C ILE A 216 -29.92 20.08 17.90
N ASP A 217 -30.52 20.60 16.83
CA ASP A 217 -30.00 21.77 16.12
C ASP A 217 -30.25 23.09 16.87
N GLU A 218 -29.78 24.19 16.29
CA GLU A 218 -29.97 25.54 16.82
C GLU A 218 -31.45 25.93 16.99
N ASN A 219 -32.34 25.32 16.21
CA ASN A 219 -33.79 25.55 16.24
C ASN A 219 -34.53 24.65 17.25
N ASN A 220 -33.81 23.87 18.06
CA ASN A 220 -34.34 22.86 18.97
C ASN A 220 -35.13 21.74 18.26
N THR A 221 -34.72 21.37 17.06
CA THR A 221 -35.29 20.24 16.32
C THR A 221 -34.33 19.06 16.37
N ILE A 222 -34.85 17.85 16.55
CA ILE A 222 -34.05 16.63 16.44
C ILE A 222 -33.71 16.41 14.97
N VAL A 223 -32.42 16.36 14.68
CA VAL A 223 -31.87 16.04 13.37
C VAL A 223 -31.36 14.60 13.41
N TYR A 224 -31.61 13.89 12.32
CA TYR A 224 -31.18 12.50 12.12
C TYR A 224 -30.07 12.49 11.07
N GLN A 225 -28.97 11.80 11.37
CA GLN A 225 -27.92 11.55 10.42
C GLN A 225 -28.47 10.70 9.27
N ASN A 226 -28.32 11.18 8.03
CA ASN A 226 -28.88 10.51 6.87
C ASN A 226 -27.82 9.69 6.12
N PHE A 227 -28.10 8.38 5.99
CA PHE A 227 -27.24 7.43 5.30
C PHE A 227 -27.71 7.10 3.87
N SER A 228 -28.82 7.69 3.38
CA SER A 228 -29.41 7.33 2.08
C SER A 228 -28.46 7.49 0.90
N ASN A 229 -27.50 8.42 0.99
CA ASN A 229 -26.49 8.68 -0.04
C ASN A 229 -25.35 7.64 -0.02
N LEU A 230 -25.15 6.93 1.10
CA LEU A 230 -24.18 5.84 1.23
C LEU A 230 -24.86 4.48 0.99
N ARG A 231 -26.01 4.24 1.63
CA ARG A 231 -26.76 2.97 1.57
C ARG A 231 -27.56 2.85 0.28
N ASP A 232 -26.86 2.77 -0.85
CA ASP A 232 -27.49 2.51 -2.14
C ASP A 232 -27.67 1.01 -2.35
N ILE A 233 -28.83 0.49 -1.91
CA ILE A 233 -29.29 -0.87 -2.16
C ILE A 233 -29.51 -1.18 -3.65
N ASN A 234 -29.54 -0.15 -4.52
CA ASN A 234 -29.68 -0.28 -5.97
C ASN A 234 -28.37 -0.01 -6.73
N SER A 235 -27.28 0.31 -6.02
CA SER A 235 -25.96 0.49 -6.63
C SER A 235 -25.58 -0.81 -7.34
N SER A 236 -25.25 -0.70 -8.63
CA SER A 236 -24.87 -1.78 -9.53
C SER A 236 -24.14 -2.90 -8.78
N ILE A 237 -24.70 -4.11 -8.86
CA ILE A 237 -24.22 -5.34 -8.25
C ILE A 237 -22.70 -5.46 -8.44
N ASN A 238 -21.91 -5.01 -7.48
CA ASN A 238 -20.47 -5.06 -7.57
C ASN A 238 -20.03 -6.36 -6.87
N ALA A 239 -20.27 -7.45 -7.61
CA ALA A 239 -20.08 -8.83 -7.20
C ALA A 239 -18.60 -9.12 -6.91
N GLN A 240 -18.33 -10.09 -6.03
CA GLN A 240 -16.97 -10.58 -5.80
C GLN A 240 -16.62 -11.70 -6.78
N LEU A 241 -17.62 -12.45 -7.21
CA LEU A 241 -17.51 -13.50 -8.19
C LEU A 241 -18.40 -13.20 -9.41
N LEU A 242 -17.98 -13.72 -10.54
CA LEU A 242 -18.71 -13.69 -11.80
C LEU A 242 -18.94 -15.13 -12.28
N LEU A 243 -20.13 -15.44 -12.79
CA LEU A 243 -20.33 -16.70 -13.50
C LEU A 243 -19.58 -16.64 -14.83
N ASN A 244 -18.68 -17.58 -15.09
CA ASN A 244 -17.86 -17.56 -16.30
C ASN A 244 -18.36 -18.51 -17.37
N GLU A 245 -18.56 -19.77 -17.00
CA GLU A 245 -19.01 -20.83 -17.91
C GLU A 245 -19.76 -21.92 -17.11
N TYR A 246 -20.67 -22.65 -17.74
CA TYR A 246 -21.19 -23.91 -17.19
C TYR A 246 -21.66 -24.83 -18.31
N ASP A 247 -21.70 -26.14 -18.02
CA ASP A 247 -22.12 -27.13 -19.00
C ASP A 247 -23.64 -27.19 -19.19
N GLY A 248 -24.08 -27.00 -20.44
CA GLY A 248 -25.48 -27.19 -20.86
C GLY A 248 -25.70 -28.45 -21.69
N VAL A 249 -24.63 -29.24 -21.95
CA VAL A 249 -24.70 -30.44 -22.78
C VAL A 249 -25.38 -31.56 -22.00
N THR A 250 -26.34 -32.25 -22.64
CA THR A 250 -26.98 -33.42 -22.00
C THR A 250 -26.16 -34.70 -22.20
N ASP A 251 -26.35 -35.68 -21.32
CA ASP A 251 -25.68 -37.00 -21.32
C ASP A 251 -25.73 -37.81 -22.63
N THR A 252 -26.69 -37.50 -23.50
CA THR A 252 -26.90 -38.14 -24.80
C THR A 252 -26.31 -37.36 -25.98
N GLU A 253 -25.72 -36.20 -25.74
CA GLU A 253 -25.24 -35.28 -26.77
C GLU A 253 -23.77 -34.91 -26.61
N LYS A 254 -23.20 -34.33 -27.67
CA LYS A 254 -21.87 -33.74 -27.69
C LYS A 254 -21.98 -32.29 -28.16
N LEU A 255 -20.93 -31.51 -27.92
CA LEU A 255 -20.79 -30.16 -28.49
C LEU A 255 -21.06 -30.15 -30.00
N LYS A 256 -21.94 -29.24 -30.44
CA LYS A 256 -22.42 -29.19 -31.83
C LYS A 256 -21.37 -28.69 -32.81
N LEU A 257 -21.60 -28.98 -34.10
CA LEU A 257 -20.79 -28.50 -35.23
C LEU A 257 -19.30 -28.80 -35.11
N ASP A 258 -18.99 -30.03 -34.67
CA ASP A 258 -17.63 -30.50 -34.39
C ASP A 258 -16.89 -29.69 -33.31
N GLY A 259 -17.67 -29.06 -32.42
CA GLY A 259 -17.23 -28.44 -31.18
C GLY A 259 -16.38 -29.33 -30.29
N ASN A 260 -15.58 -28.70 -29.44
CA ASN A 260 -14.69 -29.37 -28.50
C ASN A 260 -14.41 -28.52 -27.26
N ASP A 261 -14.14 -29.22 -26.17
CA ASP A 261 -13.59 -28.66 -24.95
C ASP A 261 -12.05 -28.77 -24.95
N THR A 262 -11.37 -27.79 -24.36
CA THR A 262 -9.89 -27.76 -24.29
C THR A 262 -9.30 -28.84 -23.37
N TYR A 263 -10.04 -29.28 -22.36
CA TYR A 263 -9.67 -30.31 -21.40
C TYR A 263 -10.26 -31.69 -21.76
N PHE A 264 -11.57 -31.78 -22.00
CA PHE A 264 -12.27 -33.04 -22.26
C PHE A 264 -12.24 -33.48 -23.73
N GLY A 265 -12.00 -32.56 -24.67
CA GLY A 265 -12.10 -32.84 -26.11
C GLY A 265 -13.55 -33.00 -26.57
N LYS A 266 -13.85 -34.07 -27.34
CA LYS A 266 -15.17 -34.30 -27.95
C LYS A 266 -15.87 -35.53 -27.35
N VAL A 267 -16.39 -35.36 -26.14
CA VAL A 267 -17.05 -36.41 -25.35
C VAL A 267 -18.56 -36.18 -25.27
N TYR A 268 -19.29 -37.23 -24.85
CA TYR A 268 -20.69 -37.06 -24.44
C TYR A 268 -20.74 -36.35 -23.10
N ASP A 269 -21.81 -35.58 -22.86
CA ASP A 269 -22.04 -34.86 -21.59
C ASP A 269 -20.95 -33.83 -21.24
N ASN A 270 -20.07 -33.50 -22.21
CA ASN A 270 -18.96 -32.54 -22.05
C ASN A 270 -18.20 -32.59 -20.71
N GLY A 271 -18.00 -33.79 -20.16
CA GLY A 271 -17.28 -33.97 -18.89
C GLY A 271 -18.15 -34.02 -17.64
N GLY A 272 -19.48 -34.10 -17.75
CA GLY A 272 -20.41 -34.16 -16.62
C GLY A 272 -20.88 -32.78 -16.19
N SER A 273 -21.42 -32.67 -14.97
CA SER A 273 -21.92 -31.39 -14.47
C SER A 273 -20.80 -30.52 -13.93
N TRP A 274 -20.69 -29.29 -14.42
CA TRP A 274 -19.70 -28.32 -13.92
C TRP A 274 -20.10 -26.85 -14.13
N VAL A 275 -19.57 -25.99 -13.26
CA VAL A 275 -19.72 -24.53 -13.29
C VAL A 275 -18.37 -23.86 -13.02
N GLU A 276 -18.11 -22.75 -13.67
CA GLU A 276 -16.93 -21.92 -13.50
C GLU A 276 -17.26 -20.52 -13.03
N LEU A 277 -16.44 -20.04 -12.11
CA LEU A 277 -16.57 -18.74 -11.48
C LEU A 277 -15.25 -17.99 -11.62
N VAL A 278 -15.33 -16.68 -11.83
CA VAL A 278 -14.16 -15.81 -11.85
C VAL A 278 -14.16 -14.93 -10.62
N VAL A 279 -13.04 -14.90 -9.92
CA VAL A 279 -12.81 -13.97 -8.81
C VAL A 279 -12.56 -12.58 -9.37
N LEU A 280 -13.46 -11.64 -9.10
CA LEU A 280 -13.35 -10.25 -9.53
C LEU A 280 -12.64 -9.36 -8.52
N LYS A 281 -12.72 -9.70 -7.23
CA LYS A 281 -12.12 -8.93 -6.13
C LYS A 281 -10.99 -9.69 -5.49
N ASP A 282 -9.89 -8.99 -5.29
CA ASP A 282 -8.73 -9.60 -4.66
C ASP A 282 -9.01 -9.93 -3.18
N ARG A 283 -8.36 -11.00 -2.70
CA ARG A 283 -8.52 -11.56 -1.35
C ARG A 283 -9.95 -12.03 -0.98
N THR A 284 -10.76 -12.44 -1.97
CA THR A 284 -12.13 -12.99 -1.81
C THR A 284 -12.15 -14.16 -0.81
N ASP A 285 -13.01 -14.08 0.21
CA ASP A 285 -13.21 -15.15 1.20
C ASP A 285 -14.47 -15.98 0.88
N LEU A 286 -14.29 -17.27 0.58
CA LEU A 286 -15.37 -18.23 0.33
C LEU A 286 -15.55 -19.25 1.45
N ARG A 287 -14.81 -19.17 2.57
CA ARG A 287 -14.92 -20.18 3.63
C ARG A 287 -16.34 -20.25 4.17
N ASN A 288 -16.90 -21.45 4.23
CA ASN A 288 -18.27 -21.73 4.67
C ASN A 288 -19.38 -21.04 3.87
N SER A 289 -19.03 -20.30 2.82
CA SER A 289 -19.99 -19.69 1.90
C SER A 289 -20.85 -20.77 1.25
N GLU A 290 -22.08 -20.41 0.93
CA GLU A 290 -23.09 -21.32 0.44
C GLU A 290 -23.31 -21.11 -1.05
N ILE A 291 -23.05 -22.14 -1.85
CA ILE A 291 -23.39 -22.17 -3.27
C ILE A 291 -24.75 -22.83 -3.48
N ARG A 292 -25.55 -22.27 -4.39
CA ARG A 292 -26.76 -22.89 -4.91
C ARG A 292 -26.75 -22.94 -6.42
N VAL A 293 -27.14 -24.08 -6.97
CA VAL A 293 -27.30 -24.33 -8.41
C VAL A 293 -28.66 -24.96 -8.63
N TYR A 294 -29.51 -24.30 -9.41
CA TYR A 294 -30.89 -24.75 -9.61
C TYR A 294 -31.44 -24.31 -10.98
N GLY A 295 -32.33 -25.12 -11.56
CA GLY A 295 -33.05 -24.76 -12.78
C GLY A 295 -34.27 -23.89 -12.48
N LYS A 296 -34.50 -22.82 -13.24
CA LYS A 296 -35.63 -21.87 -13.05
C LYS A 296 -37.01 -22.55 -13.00
N TYR A 297 -37.17 -23.67 -13.71
CA TYR A 297 -38.42 -24.42 -13.81
C TYR A 297 -38.37 -25.81 -13.13
N SER A 298 -37.25 -26.14 -12.47
CA SER A 298 -37.02 -27.43 -11.83
C SER A 298 -37.04 -27.29 -10.31
N SER A 299 -37.55 -28.31 -9.62
CA SER A 299 -37.39 -28.44 -8.17
C SER A 299 -36.04 -29.04 -7.77
N VAL A 300 -35.19 -29.40 -8.74
CA VAL A 300 -33.83 -29.89 -8.49
C VAL A 300 -32.96 -28.69 -8.15
N ASN A 301 -32.65 -28.59 -6.86
CA ASN A 301 -31.81 -27.58 -6.25
C ASN A 301 -30.61 -28.30 -5.65
N TRP A 302 -29.39 -27.97 -6.06
CA TRP A 302 -28.19 -28.38 -5.37
C TRP A 302 -27.67 -27.25 -4.52
N LYS A 303 -27.32 -27.60 -3.28
CA LYS A 303 -26.92 -26.65 -2.26
C LYS A 303 -25.77 -27.25 -1.45
N ALA A 304 -24.67 -26.52 -1.35
CA ALA A 304 -23.51 -26.97 -0.60
C ALA A 304 -22.73 -25.80 0.02
N LYS A 305 -21.86 -26.10 0.99
CA LYS A 305 -20.91 -25.13 1.55
C LYS A 305 -19.49 -25.41 1.12
N PHE A 306 -18.77 -24.34 0.80
CA PHE A 306 -17.32 -24.38 0.66
C PHE A 306 -16.67 -24.78 1.99
N PRO A 307 -15.56 -25.54 1.95
CA PRO A 307 -14.87 -25.96 3.16
C PRO A 307 -14.24 -24.77 3.89
N ASN A 308 -14.11 -24.89 5.21
CA ASN A 308 -13.34 -23.94 6.02
C ASN A 308 -11.83 -24.19 5.85
N SER A 309 -11.29 -23.85 4.68
CA SER A 309 -9.87 -24.00 4.34
C SER A 309 -9.22 -22.65 4.06
N GLU A 310 -7.95 -22.51 4.43
CA GLU A 310 -7.18 -21.27 4.27
C GLU A 310 -7.07 -20.83 2.80
N ILE A 311 -7.00 -21.77 1.85
CA ILE A 311 -6.97 -21.48 0.41
C ILE A 311 -8.18 -20.64 -0.05
N PHE A 312 -9.32 -20.77 0.63
CA PHE A 312 -10.53 -20.01 0.33
C PHE A 312 -10.65 -18.71 1.11
N SER A 313 -9.69 -18.36 1.98
CA SER A 313 -9.78 -17.16 2.82
C SER A 313 -9.38 -15.86 2.10
N GLN A 314 -8.57 -15.99 1.03
CA GLN A 314 -7.98 -14.86 0.31
C GLN A 314 -7.74 -15.19 -1.17
N LEU A 315 -8.79 -15.62 -1.87
CA LEU A 315 -8.72 -15.91 -3.30
C LEU A 315 -8.36 -14.66 -4.10
N ARG A 316 -7.38 -14.80 -4.99
CA ARG A 316 -6.82 -13.67 -5.72
C ARG A 316 -7.65 -13.31 -6.96
N SER A 317 -7.72 -12.03 -7.26
CA SER A 317 -8.47 -11.52 -8.42
C SER A 317 -7.94 -12.14 -9.73
N GLY A 318 -8.85 -12.58 -10.59
CA GLY A 318 -8.54 -13.26 -11.86
C GLY A 318 -8.30 -14.77 -11.75
N THR A 319 -8.60 -15.36 -10.59
CA THR A 319 -8.64 -16.82 -10.38
C THR A 319 -9.93 -17.41 -10.99
N ILE A 320 -9.80 -18.55 -11.67
CA ILE A 320 -10.94 -19.37 -12.12
C ILE A 320 -11.18 -20.47 -11.09
N ILE A 321 -12.40 -20.54 -10.57
CA ILE A 321 -12.84 -21.61 -9.67
C ILE A 321 -13.85 -22.46 -10.42
N THR A 322 -13.49 -23.72 -10.69
CA THR A 322 -14.36 -24.70 -11.32
C THR A 322 -14.91 -25.64 -10.26
N ILE A 323 -16.22 -25.87 -10.26
CA ILE A 323 -16.86 -26.91 -9.44
C ILE A 323 -17.39 -27.96 -10.39
N SER A 324 -16.95 -29.21 -10.23
CA SER A 324 -17.27 -30.32 -11.15
C SER A 324 -17.63 -31.60 -10.38
N ASP A 325 -18.46 -32.47 -10.94
CA ASP A 325 -18.73 -33.79 -10.35
C ASP A 325 -17.71 -34.87 -10.75
N THR A 326 -17.03 -34.70 -11.88
CA THR A 326 -16.11 -35.70 -12.44
C THR A 326 -14.64 -35.45 -12.14
N VAL A 327 -14.18 -34.18 -12.13
CA VAL A 327 -12.76 -33.85 -11.99
C VAL A 327 -12.42 -33.74 -10.50
N ASN A 328 -11.29 -34.33 -10.10
CA ASN A 328 -10.87 -34.34 -8.69
C ASN A 328 -10.44 -32.95 -8.23
N THR A 329 -10.67 -32.67 -6.95
CA THR A 329 -10.24 -31.42 -6.32
C THR A 329 -8.75 -31.20 -6.51
N ASP A 330 -8.42 -30.00 -6.97
CA ASP A 330 -7.07 -29.49 -7.12
C ASP A 330 -6.90 -28.23 -6.25
N LEU A 331 -6.01 -28.33 -5.27
CA LEU A 331 -5.67 -27.25 -4.35
C LEU A 331 -4.21 -26.82 -4.53
N SER A 332 -3.58 -27.09 -5.69
CA SER A 332 -2.21 -26.62 -6.00
C SER A 332 -2.08 -25.12 -6.24
N TYR A 333 -3.18 -24.38 -6.09
CA TYR A 333 -3.29 -22.94 -6.24
C TYR A 333 -2.08 -22.17 -5.69
N ASP A 334 -1.32 -21.59 -6.62
CA ASP A 334 -0.15 -20.78 -6.36
C ASP A 334 -0.03 -19.72 -7.46
N PRO A 335 -0.89 -18.67 -7.42
CA PRO A 335 -1.00 -17.68 -8.50
C PRO A 335 0.27 -16.84 -8.67
N PHE A 336 1.14 -16.81 -7.65
CA PHE A 336 2.36 -16.01 -7.63
C PHE A 336 3.64 -16.84 -7.78
N ASN A 337 3.51 -18.14 -8.12
CA ASN A 337 4.65 -18.96 -8.50
C ASN A 337 5.39 -18.31 -9.67
N GLN A 338 6.68 -18.03 -9.51
CA GLN A 338 7.45 -17.34 -10.56
C GLN A 338 7.67 -18.17 -11.82
N ALA A 339 7.67 -19.50 -11.70
CA ALA A 339 7.94 -20.40 -12.83
C ALA A 339 6.65 -20.86 -13.52
N ASN A 340 5.64 -21.22 -12.73
CA ASN A 340 4.37 -21.79 -13.22
C ASN A 340 3.21 -21.26 -12.36
N PRO A 341 2.76 -20.02 -12.57
CA PRO A 341 1.67 -19.46 -11.78
C PRO A 341 0.36 -20.23 -12.02
N ASP A 342 -0.25 -20.72 -10.94
CA ASP A 342 -1.51 -21.46 -10.99
C ASP A 342 -2.67 -20.55 -10.54
N TRP A 343 -3.46 -20.11 -11.51
CA TRP A 343 -4.61 -19.23 -11.32
C TRP A 343 -5.94 -20.00 -11.32
N THR A 344 -5.89 -21.32 -11.11
CA THR A 344 -7.05 -22.19 -11.25
C THR A 344 -7.25 -23.03 -10.00
N ILE A 345 -8.51 -23.28 -9.66
CA ILE A 345 -8.90 -24.21 -8.60
C ILE A 345 -10.01 -25.06 -9.18
N ASN A 346 -9.85 -26.39 -9.17
CA ASN A 346 -10.97 -27.29 -9.38
C ASN A 346 -11.44 -27.84 -8.03
N LEU A 347 -12.73 -27.82 -7.78
CA LEU A 347 -13.36 -28.47 -6.63
C LEU A 347 -14.29 -29.55 -7.12
N LYS A 348 -14.09 -30.76 -6.61
CA LYS A 348 -15.07 -31.82 -6.79
C LYS A 348 -16.30 -31.50 -5.95
N SER A 349 -17.48 -31.56 -6.54
CA SER A 349 -18.75 -31.23 -5.87
C SER A 349 -18.99 -32.05 -4.60
N SER A 350 -18.46 -33.28 -4.54
CA SER A 350 -18.50 -34.15 -3.36
C SER A 350 -17.61 -33.72 -2.20
N ASP A 351 -16.64 -32.83 -2.43
CA ASP A 351 -15.71 -32.33 -1.41
C ASP A 351 -16.26 -31.06 -0.73
N LEU A 352 -17.36 -30.50 -1.26
CA LEU A 352 -18.16 -29.50 -0.56
C LEU A 352 -19.07 -30.17 0.48
N THR A 353 -19.42 -29.43 1.53
CA THR A 353 -20.37 -29.93 2.52
C THR A 353 -21.78 -29.84 1.95
N LEU A 354 -22.32 -30.97 1.49
CA LEU A 354 -23.66 -31.04 0.92
C LEU A 354 -24.73 -30.64 1.95
N ILE A 355 -25.62 -29.73 1.55
CA ILE A 355 -26.83 -29.38 2.30
C ILE A 355 -28.04 -30.07 1.69
N GLU A 356 -28.20 -30.00 0.37
CA GLU A 356 -29.37 -30.50 -0.34
C GLU A 356 -29.06 -30.83 -1.81
N GLY A 357 -29.75 -31.85 -2.34
CA GLY A 357 -29.82 -32.14 -3.78
C GLY A 357 -28.62 -32.85 -4.39
N ASN A 358 -28.59 -32.90 -5.72
CA ASN A 358 -27.51 -33.46 -6.52
C ASN A 358 -27.01 -32.38 -7.47
N PHE A 359 -25.69 -32.24 -7.58
CA PHE A 359 -25.08 -31.26 -8.48
C PHE A 359 -25.35 -31.67 -9.92
N VAL A 360 -26.15 -30.86 -10.63
CA VAL A 360 -26.51 -31.07 -12.03
C VAL A 360 -26.49 -29.71 -12.74
N THR A 361 -25.80 -29.65 -13.87
CA THR A 361 -25.88 -28.55 -14.83
C THR A 361 -26.47 -29.07 -16.13
N ASP A 362 -27.36 -28.31 -16.75
CA ASP A 362 -28.07 -28.68 -17.98
C ASP A 362 -28.59 -27.42 -18.70
N ASN A 363 -29.45 -27.62 -19.71
CA ASN A 363 -30.09 -26.55 -20.48
C ASN A 363 -31.47 -26.12 -19.94
N ASN A 364 -31.79 -26.39 -18.66
CA ASN A 364 -33.10 -26.11 -18.04
C ASN A 364 -33.16 -24.79 -17.27
N LYS A 365 -32.57 -23.74 -17.82
CA LYS A 365 -32.59 -22.41 -17.21
C LYS A 365 -31.85 -22.33 -15.89
N ILE A 366 -30.60 -22.83 -15.88
CA ILE A 366 -29.72 -22.83 -14.71
C ILE A 366 -29.53 -21.42 -14.14
N ILE A 367 -29.54 -21.36 -12.81
CA ILE A 367 -29.20 -20.21 -11.99
C ILE A 367 -28.17 -20.65 -10.95
N VAL A 368 -27.13 -19.85 -10.79
CA VAL A 368 -26.06 -20.01 -9.81
C VAL A 368 -26.03 -18.79 -8.90
N GLU A 369 -25.96 -19.01 -7.60
CA GLU A 369 -25.77 -17.94 -6.59
C GLU A 369 -24.82 -18.41 -5.50
N ILE A 370 -24.07 -17.48 -4.91
CA ILE A 370 -23.21 -17.74 -3.74
C ILE A 370 -23.44 -16.65 -2.70
N ASN A 371 -23.76 -17.09 -1.49
CA ASN A 371 -23.92 -16.24 -0.32
C ASN A 371 -22.79 -16.47 0.67
N SER A 372 -22.43 -15.45 1.44
CA SER A 372 -21.48 -15.59 2.56
C SER A 372 -21.95 -16.63 3.59
N ALA A 373 -21.04 -17.07 4.45
CA ALA A 373 -21.33 -18.03 5.52
C ALA A 373 -22.48 -17.59 6.45
N SER A 374 -22.59 -16.28 6.71
CA SER A 374 -23.67 -15.65 7.48
C SER A 374 -24.98 -15.49 6.69
N GLY A 375 -24.96 -15.69 5.36
CA GLY A 375 -26.11 -15.57 4.48
C GLY A 375 -26.46 -14.13 4.06
N GLY A 376 -25.75 -13.12 4.58
CA GLY A 376 -26.10 -11.71 4.43
C GLY A 376 -25.43 -10.95 3.27
N VAL A 377 -24.42 -11.55 2.63
CA VAL A 377 -23.70 -10.95 1.49
C VAL A 377 -23.80 -11.86 0.27
N ASN A 378 -24.37 -11.35 -0.83
CA ASN A 378 -24.30 -12.00 -2.14
C ASN A 378 -22.88 -11.85 -2.70
N ILE A 379 -22.10 -12.92 -2.63
CA ILE A 379 -20.74 -12.98 -3.18
C ILE A 379 -20.82 -13.12 -4.71
N LEU A 380 -21.67 -14.04 -5.18
CA LEU A 380 -22.09 -14.16 -6.57
C LEU A 380 -23.61 -13.89 -6.63
N PRO A 381 -24.06 -12.81 -7.29
CA PRO A 381 -25.48 -12.61 -7.53
C PRO A 381 -26.05 -13.74 -8.40
N LYS A 382 -27.37 -13.95 -8.32
CA LYS A 382 -28.08 -14.88 -9.22
C LYS A 382 -27.66 -14.63 -10.66
N SER A 383 -27.00 -15.61 -11.25
CA SER A 383 -26.41 -15.56 -12.59
C SER A 383 -26.73 -16.83 -13.36
N GLY A 384 -26.65 -16.78 -14.69
CA GLY A 384 -26.94 -17.91 -15.56
C GLY A 384 -28.10 -17.62 -16.50
N GLU A 385 -28.39 -18.58 -17.36
CA GLU A 385 -29.38 -18.39 -18.44
C GLU A 385 -30.80 -18.14 -17.89
N GLY A 386 -31.11 -18.62 -16.67
CA GLY A 386 -32.38 -18.37 -16.00
C GLY A 386 -32.60 -16.90 -15.63
N ILE A 387 -31.52 -16.11 -15.60
CA ILE A 387 -31.48 -14.67 -15.32
C ILE A 387 -31.30 -13.85 -16.59
N SER A 388 -30.25 -14.11 -17.38
CA SER A 388 -29.94 -13.30 -18.57
C SER A 388 -30.92 -13.49 -19.73
N GLY A 389 -31.67 -14.60 -19.75
CA GLY A 389 -32.67 -14.89 -20.77
C GLY A 389 -32.10 -15.46 -22.08
N ASN A 390 -30.78 -15.56 -22.22
CA ASN A 390 -30.14 -16.28 -23.33
C ASN A 390 -30.48 -17.77 -23.24
N VAL A 391 -30.49 -18.47 -24.37
CA VAL A 391 -30.88 -19.88 -24.42
C VAL A 391 -29.72 -20.70 -24.92
N VAL A 392 -29.19 -21.55 -24.03
CA VAL A 392 -28.26 -22.61 -24.40
C VAL A 392 -29.08 -23.83 -24.80
N ASP A 393 -28.72 -24.49 -25.90
CA ASP A 393 -29.34 -25.77 -26.28
C ASP A 393 -28.63 -26.96 -25.60
N ASN A 394 -29.12 -28.18 -25.80
CA ASN A 394 -28.55 -29.36 -25.14
C ASN A 394 -27.21 -29.85 -25.72
N LYS A 395 -26.55 -29.02 -26.55
CA LYS A 395 -25.28 -29.31 -27.25
C LYS A 395 -24.28 -28.16 -27.12
N GLU A 396 -24.46 -27.30 -26.13
CA GLU A 396 -23.66 -26.10 -25.90
C GLU A 396 -23.39 -25.85 -24.42
N VAL A 397 -22.45 -24.94 -24.17
CA VAL A 397 -22.16 -24.38 -22.85
C VAL A 397 -22.70 -22.96 -22.76
N TYR A 398 -23.07 -22.53 -21.55
CA TYR A 398 -23.31 -21.12 -21.27
C TYR A 398 -21.99 -20.47 -20.92
N LYS A 399 -21.63 -19.35 -21.57
CA LYS A 399 -20.36 -18.67 -21.28
C LYS A 399 -20.44 -17.16 -21.33
N LEU A 400 -19.49 -16.50 -20.69
CA LEU A 400 -19.20 -15.08 -20.86
C LEU A 400 -18.26 -14.87 -22.07
N LYS A 401 -18.69 -14.10 -23.07
CA LYS A 401 -17.89 -13.77 -24.27
C LYS A 401 -17.30 -12.36 -24.20
N LYS A 402 -16.63 -12.07 -23.09
CA LYS A 402 -16.00 -10.78 -22.77
C LYS A 402 -14.95 -10.98 -21.68
N ASP A 403 -13.94 -10.13 -21.66
CA ASP A 403 -12.96 -10.07 -20.58
C ASP A 403 -13.64 -9.78 -19.24
N PRO A 404 -13.40 -10.58 -18.19
CA PRO A 404 -14.02 -10.38 -16.89
C PRO A 404 -13.64 -9.02 -16.26
N TYR A 405 -14.64 -8.30 -15.75
CA TYR A 405 -14.45 -7.00 -15.09
C TYR A 405 -15.55 -6.75 -14.04
N LEU A 406 -15.30 -5.83 -13.10
CA LEU A 406 -16.21 -5.51 -11.99
C LEU A 406 -17.57 -4.93 -12.41
N ASP A 407 -17.69 -4.43 -13.64
CA ASP A 407 -18.92 -3.82 -14.17
C ASP A 407 -19.86 -4.81 -14.87
N ILE A 408 -19.43 -6.07 -15.04
CA ILE A 408 -20.24 -7.11 -15.66
C ILE A 408 -21.36 -7.53 -14.71
N THR A 409 -22.59 -7.50 -15.21
CA THR A 409 -23.79 -7.87 -14.46
C THR A 409 -24.37 -9.18 -14.97
N PRO A 410 -25.25 -9.86 -14.20
CA PRO A 410 -25.96 -11.06 -14.66
C PRO A 410 -26.84 -10.85 -15.92
N TYR A 411 -27.07 -9.61 -16.35
CA TYR A 411 -27.84 -9.26 -17.54
C TYR A 411 -26.96 -8.81 -18.72
N ASP A 412 -25.64 -8.93 -18.61
CA ASP A 412 -24.73 -8.53 -19.69
C ASP A 412 -25.05 -9.33 -20.97
N SER A 413 -25.20 -8.62 -22.09
CA SER A 413 -25.55 -9.22 -23.39
C SER A 413 -24.46 -10.12 -23.97
N THR A 414 -23.24 -10.07 -23.41
CA THR A 414 -22.11 -10.92 -23.84
C THR A 414 -22.17 -12.33 -23.29
N TYR A 415 -23.03 -12.60 -22.29
CA TYR A 415 -23.37 -13.97 -21.92
C TYR A 415 -24.09 -14.69 -23.06
N GLY A 416 -23.89 -15.99 -23.19
CA GLY A 416 -24.70 -16.82 -24.09
C GLY A 416 -23.94 -18.02 -24.61
N ASP A 417 -24.39 -18.50 -25.75
CA ASP A 417 -23.90 -19.66 -26.48
C ASP A 417 -23.02 -19.27 -27.68
N ASP A 418 -22.56 -20.25 -28.45
CA ASP A 418 -21.84 -20.03 -29.72
C ASP A 418 -22.81 -19.92 -30.93
N ASN A 419 -24.13 -19.90 -30.66
CA ASN A 419 -25.21 -19.70 -31.63
C ASN A 419 -25.21 -20.75 -32.76
N GLN A 420 -24.93 -20.33 -34.00
CA GLN A 420 -24.82 -21.23 -35.15
C GLN A 420 -23.38 -21.60 -35.48
N HIS A 421 -22.43 -21.22 -34.61
CA HIS A 421 -21.02 -21.53 -34.77
C HIS A 421 -20.64 -22.79 -34.01
N LYS A 422 -19.38 -23.20 -34.18
CA LYS A 422 -18.78 -24.30 -33.46
C LYS A 422 -18.85 -24.01 -31.95
N ALA A 423 -19.43 -24.95 -31.19
CA ALA A 423 -19.47 -24.83 -29.74
C ALA A 423 -18.07 -25.10 -29.15
N LEU A 424 -17.49 -24.08 -28.52
CA LEU A 424 -16.20 -24.18 -27.85
C LEU A 424 -16.46 -24.30 -26.33
N SER A 425 -15.61 -25.00 -25.60
CA SER A 425 -15.74 -25.11 -24.14
C SER A 425 -14.33 -25.10 -23.55
N THR A 426 -14.19 -24.59 -22.34
CA THR A 426 -12.89 -24.17 -21.80
C THR A 426 -12.70 -24.55 -20.34
N PHE A 427 -13.05 -25.79 -19.97
CA PHE A 427 -12.92 -26.25 -18.59
C PHE A 427 -11.56 -25.91 -17.95
N GLY A 428 -11.60 -25.18 -16.84
CA GLY A 428 -10.49 -24.68 -16.05
C GLY A 428 -9.65 -23.59 -16.72
N THR A 429 -10.12 -22.95 -17.80
CA THR A 429 -9.31 -22.03 -18.62
C THR A 429 -10.12 -20.82 -19.12
N PRO A 430 -9.46 -19.71 -19.52
CA PRO A 430 -10.16 -18.54 -20.06
C PRO A 430 -11.06 -18.88 -21.26
N ASN A 431 -12.27 -18.32 -21.31
CA ASN A 431 -13.24 -18.70 -22.34
C ASN A 431 -12.77 -18.39 -23.76
N HIS A 432 -13.17 -19.27 -24.69
CA HIS A 432 -12.97 -19.11 -26.12
C HIS A 432 -14.29 -18.96 -26.88
N TRP A 433 -14.32 -18.07 -27.86
CA TRP A 433 -15.44 -17.93 -28.79
C TRP A 433 -14.98 -17.41 -30.16
N GLU A 434 -15.77 -17.68 -31.19
CA GLU A 434 -15.52 -17.14 -32.52
C GLU A 434 -16.27 -15.82 -32.73
N TYR A 435 -15.58 -14.82 -33.28
CA TYR A 435 -16.18 -13.56 -33.71
C TYR A 435 -15.56 -13.09 -35.02
N ASN A 436 -16.40 -12.90 -36.05
CA ASN A 436 -15.97 -12.54 -37.41
C ASN A 436 -14.88 -13.46 -37.99
N GLY A 437 -14.92 -14.76 -37.66
CA GLY A 437 -13.96 -15.76 -38.12
C GLY A 437 -12.63 -15.79 -37.36
N ASN A 438 -12.48 -14.99 -36.30
CA ASN A 438 -11.31 -15.02 -35.41
C ASN A 438 -11.68 -15.70 -34.10
N LEU A 439 -10.76 -16.52 -33.58
CA LEU A 439 -10.83 -17.03 -32.21
C LEU A 439 -10.45 -15.91 -31.25
N ILE A 440 -11.35 -15.58 -30.33
CA ILE A 440 -11.10 -14.66 -29.22
C ILE A 440 -10.96 -15.47 -27.94
N THR A 441 -9.97 -15.11 -27.13
CA THR A 441 -9.72 -15.65 -25.79
C THR A 441 -9.93 -14.55 -24.76
N GLN A 442 -10.65 -14.85 -23.68
CA GLN A 442 -10.79 -13.93 -22.56
C GLN A 442 -9.43 -13.55 -21.99
N ASN A 443 -9.28 -12.27 -21.65
CA ASN A 443 -8.09 -11.72 -21.03
C ASN A 443 -8.33 -11.40 -19.55
N PHE A 444 -7.49 -11.98 -18.68
CA PHE A 444 -7.55 -11.82 -17.23
C PHE A 444 -6.50 -10.85 -16.68
N ILE A 445 -5.66 -10.26 -17.55
CA ILE A 445 -4.48 -9.49 -17.14
C ILE A 445 -4.83 -8.35 -16.19
N HIS A 446 -5.96 -7.68 -16.41
CA HIS A 446 -6.40 -6.57 -15.57
C HIS A 446 -6.68 -7.02 -14.13
N LEU A 447 -7.42 -8.12 -13.95
CA LEU A 447 -7.75 -8.66 -12.64
C LEU A 447 -6.51 -9.20 -11.93
N ARG A 448 -5.65 -9.93 -12.65
CA ARG A 448 -4.42 -10.49 -12.10
C ARG A 448 -3.40 -9.41 -11.73
N LEU A 449 -3.35 -8.30 -12.46
CA LEU A 449 -2.54 -7.12 -12.11
C LEU A 449 -2.91 -6.55 -10.73
N ILE A 450 -4.21 -6.49 -10.40
CA ILE A 450 -4.66 -6.04 -9.08
C ILE A 450 -4.10 -6.97 -7.99
N ALA A 451 -4.25 -8.28 -8.17
CA ALA A 451 -3.73 -9.27 -7.24
C ALA A 451 -2.20 -9.21 -7.08
N MET A 452 -1.48 -9.04 -8.18
CA MET A 452 -0.02 -8.94 -8.18
C MET A 452 0.46 -7.68 -7.45
N LYS A 453 -0.22 -6.54 -7.62
CA LYS A 453 0.08 -5.30 -6.88
C LYS A 453 -0.16 -5.43 -5.38
N HIS A 454 -1.30 -5.98 -4.97
CA HIS A 454 -1.58 -6.19 -3.54
C HIS A 454 -0.59 -7.16 -2.90
N ASN A 455 -0.27 -8.27 -3.59
CA ASN A 455 0.74 -9.22 -3.12
C ASN A 455 2.14 -8.59 -3.05
N PHE A 456 2.45 -7.64 -3.93
CA PHE A 456 3.69 -6.87 -3.88
C PHE A 456 3.74 -5.95 -2.65
N GLN A 457 2.66 -5.21 -2.37
CA GLN A 457 2.60 -4.27 -1.24
C GLN A 457 2.85 -4.96 0.12
N GLU A 458 2.50 -6.25 0.25
CA GLU A 458 2.81 -7.07 1.44
C GLU A 458 4.33 -7.22 1.70
N LYS A 459 5.19 -6.99 0.70
CA LYS A 459 6.65 -7.11 0.84
C LYS A 459 7.32 -5.91 1.51
N ASP A 460 6.61 -4.79 1.63
CA ASP A 460 7.08 -3.59 2.34
C ASP A 460 8.43 -3.04 1.82
N THR A 461 8.63 -3.05 0.50
CA THR A 461 9.87 -2.56 -0.14
C THR A 461 10.10 -1.08 0.08
N SER A 462 11.36 -0.65 0.02
CA SER A 462 11.78 0.73 0.32
C SER A 462 12.45 1.43 -0.85
N LEU A 463 12.70 0.71 -1.95
CA LEU A 463 13.24 1.22 -3.20
C LEU A 463 12.31 0.89 -4.36
N ILE A 464 12.32 1.77 -5.36
CA ILE A 464 11.62 1.64 -6.64
C ILE A 464 12.67 1.68 -7.74
N LEU A 465 12.63 0.75 -8.70
CA LEU A 465 13.47 0.86 -9.89
C LEU A 465 13.03 2.09 -10.69
N ASN A 466 13.95 2.99 -11.05
CA ASN A 466 13.59 4.19 -11.79
C ASN A 466 13.91 4.07 -13.27
N GLU A 467 15.15 3.76 -13.59
CA GLU A 467 15.65 3.65 -14.97
C GLU A 467 16.85 2.71 -15.01
N TYR A 468 17.04 1.99 -16.12
CA TYR A 468 18.31 1.32 -16.42
C TYR A 468 18.63 1.35 -17.90
N ASN A 469 19.93 1.28 -18.21
CA ASN A 469 20.40 1.30 -19.59
C ASN A 469 20.38 -0.07 -20.25
N ALA A 470 19.61 -0.23 -21.32
CA ALA A 470 19.63 -1.41 -22.17
C ALA A 470 20.47 -1.22 -23.45
N VAL A 471 20.98 0.00 -23.69
CA VAL A 471 21.71 0.33 -24.92
C VAL A 471 22.99 -0.50 -25.05
N SER A 472 23.08 -1.30 -26.12
CA SER A 472 24.28 -2.08 -26.44
C SER A 472 25.49 -1.19 -26.67
N SER A 473 26.69 -1.67 -26.33
CA SER A 473 27.93 -0.89 -26.35
C SER A 473 28.31 -0.28 -27.71
N ASN A 474 27.74 -0.81 -28.81
CA ASN A 474 27.97 -0.34 -30.19
C ASN A 474 26.74 0.37 -30.79
N GLN A 475 25.68 0.58 -30.01
CA GLN A 475 24.46 1.24 -30.44
C GLN A 475 24.33 2.63 -29.83
N TYR A 476 23.51 3.46 -30.46
CA TYR A 476 23.08 4.76 -29.93
C TYR A 476 21.59 4.66 -29.58
N LEU A 477 21.14 5.58 -28.72
CA LEU A 477 19.71 5.80 -28.49
C LEU A 477 18.98 5.99 -29.84
N LYS A 478 17.89 5.24 -30.05
CA LYS A 478 17.18 5.21 -31.33
C LYS A 478 16.56 6.56 -31.70
N ASP A 479 16.31 6.75 -32.99
CA ASP A 479 15.61 7.89 -33.59
C ASP A 479 16.16 9.28 -33.23
N GLY A 480 17.48 9.37 -33.06
CA GLY A 480 18.16 10.62 -32.71
C GLY A 480 18.06 10.98 -31.24
N GLY A 481 17.68 10.01 -30.39
CA GLY A 481 17.61 10.15 -28.95
C GLY A 481 18.91 10.60 -28.30
N SER A 482 18.79 11.08 -27.06
CA SER A 482 19.91 11.58 -26.27
C SER A 482 19.69 11.37 -24.78
N ASP A 483 20.80 11.31 -24.05
CA ASP A 483 20.83 11.33 -22.59
C ASP A 483 21.18 12.72 -22.07
N THR A 484 20.56 13.14 -20.96
CA THR A 484 20.79 14.48 -20.40
C THR A 484 22.18 14.70 -19.81
N HIS A 485 22.89 13.63 -19.44
CA HIS A 485 24.25 13.63 -18.90
C HIS A 485 25.27 13.25 -19.97
N PHE A 486 25.06 12.13 -20.67
CA PHE A 486 26.03 11.60 -21.64
C PHE A 486 25.89 12.19 -23.06
N GLY A 487 24.76 12.82 -23.38
CA GLY A 487 24.44 13.27 -24.73
C GLY A 487 24.16 12.09 -25.68
N THR A 488 24.72 12.14 -26.89
CA THR A 488 24.58 11.08 -27.90
C THR A 488 25.90 10.33 -28.05
N ILE A 489 26.06 9.25 -27.29
CA ILE A 489 27.24 8.38 -27.32
C ILE A 489 26.86 6.91 -27.50
N ALA A 490 27.78 6.11 -28.04
CA ALA A 490 27.55 4.68 -28.16
C ALA A 490 27.52 4.01 -26.78
N GLY A 491 26.57 3.10 -26.56
CA GLY A 491 26.36 2.41 -25.29
C GLY A 491 25.76 3.26 -24.17
N ASN A 492 25.47 4.55 -24.40
CA ASN A 492 24.80 5.44 -23.44
C ASN A 492 25.39 5.41 -22.01
N GLY A 493 26.72 5.50 -21.89
CA GLY A 493 27.41 5.49 -20.59
C GLY A 493 27.76 4.08 -20.06
N GLY A 494 27.49 3.03 -20.84
CA GLY A 494 27.72 1.64 -20.42
C GLY A 494 26.65 1.17 -19.43
N SER A 495 26.93 0.18 -18.59
CA SER A 495 25.93 -0.32 -17.65
C SER A 495 25.71 0.64 -16.48
N TRP A 496 24.45 0.99 -16.22
CA TRP A 496 23.99 1.72 -15.05
C TRP A 496 22.51 1.43 -14.76
N LEU A 497 22.13 1.56 -13.50
CA LEU A 497 20.74 1.52 -13.03
C LEU A 497 20.50 2.61 -11.99
N GLU A 498 19.23 2.96 -11.84
CA GLU A 498 18.75 3.97 -10.91
C GLU A 498 17.59 3.47 -10.09
N MET A 499 17.56 3.91 -8.84
CA MET A 499 16.50 3.59 -7.92
C MET A 499 16.06 4.86 -7.19
N ILE A 500 14.79 4.91 -6.83
CA ILE A 500 14.22 5.97 -6.00
C ILE A 500 13.88 5.39 -4.63
N VAL A 501 14.31 6.10 -3.60
CA VAL A 501 13.96 5.77 -2.22
C VAL A 501 12.48 6.09 -1.98
N ALA A 502 11.71 5.12 -1.51
CA ALA A 502 10.26 5.26 -1.30
C ALA A 502 9.88 5.66 0.14
N LYS A 503 10.80 5.50 1.10
CA LYS A 503 10.59 5.70 2.54
C LYS A 503 11.76 6.47 3.15
N ASP A 504 11.54 7.14 4.27
CA ASP A 504 12.62 7.85 4.96
C ASP A 504 13.49 6.92 5.79
N PHE A 505 14.73 7.35 6.03
CA PHE A 505 15.72 6.70 6.89
C PHE A 505 16.07 5.27 6.47
N ILE A 506 16.20 5.05 5.17
CA ILE A 506 16.58 3.75 4.64
C ILE A 506 18.09 3.56 4.76
N ASN A 507 18.48 2.45 5.39
CA ASN A 507 19.85 1.98 5.43
C ASN A 507 20.10 0.99 4.27
N LEU A 508 21.04 1.33 3.38
CA LEU A 508 21.50 0.46 2.28
C LEU A 508 22.87 -0.16 2.50
N GLN A 509 23.55 0.16 3.60
CA GLN A 509 24.86 -0.40 3.92
C GLN A 509 24.77 -1.93 3.98
N ASN A 510 25.75 -2.62 3.39
CA ASN A 510 25.87 -4.07 3.36
C ASN A 510 24.69 -4.82 2.71
N THR A 511 23.74 -4.10 2.08
CA THR A 511 22.68 -4.73 1.28
C THR A 511 23.27 -5.30 0.00
N THR A 512 22.69 -6.39 -0.50
CA THR A 512 23.19 -7.11 -1.68
C THR A 512 22.34 -6.80 -2.90
N LEU A 513 22.94 -6.15 -3.90
CA LEU A 513 22.40 -6.03 -5.26
C LEU A 513 22.55 -7.35 -6.00
N LYS A 514 21.47 -7.80 -6.66
CA LYS A 514 21.44 -8.97 -7.54
C LYS A 514 20.83 -8.61 -8.88
N ILE A 515 21.47 -9.06 -9.96
CA ILE A 515 21.00 -8.89 -11.34
C ILE A 515 20.91 -10.26 -11.99
N TYR A 516 19.76 -10.53 -12.61
CA TYR A 516 19.48 -11.73 -13.36
C TYR A 516 19.25 -11.39 -14.84
N LYS A 517 19.73 -12.27 -15.72
CA LYS A 517 19.44 -12.27 -17.16
C LYS A 517 18.76 -13.58 -17.51
N ASP A 518 17.60 -13.52 -18.18
CA ASP A 518 16.77 -14.70 -18.46
C ASP A 518 16.57 -15.61 -17.23
N ASN A 519 16.30 -15.00 -16.07
CA ASN A 519 16.17 -15.65 -14.76
C ASN A 519 17.44 -16.32 -14.18
N ASN A 520 18.60 -16.18 -14.81
CA ASN A 520 19.88 -16.65 -14.28
C ASN A 520 20.60 -15.52 -13.56
N LEU A 521 21.08 -15.74 -12.33
CA LEU A 521 21.87 -14.75 -11.59
C LEU A 521 23.21 -14.53 -12.32
N THR A 522 23.44 -13.32 -12.82
CA THR A 522 24.67 -12.97 -13.57
C THR A 522 25.59 -12.03 -12.79
N PHE A 523 25.04 -11.27 -11.84
CA PHE A 523 25.81 -10.38 -10.99
C PHE A 523 25.24 -10.33 -9.57
N SER A 524 26.13 -10.29 -8.58
CA SER A 524 25.82 -10.00 -7.18
C SER A 524 26.93 -9.13 -6.60
N GLY A 525 26.60 -8.14 -5.78
CA GLY A 525 27.58 -7.32 -5.05
C GLY A 525 26.94 -6.61 -3.87
N GLN A 526 27.69 -6.42 -2.81
CA GLN A 526 27.27 -5.69 -1.62
C GLN A 526 27.52 -4.19 -1.77
N ILE A 527 26.55 -3.40 -1.34
CA ILE A 527 26.63 -1.95 -1.25
C ILE A 527 27.56 -1.59 -0.08
N PRO A 528 28.55 -0.71 -0.28
CA PRO A 528 29.57 -0.41 0.73
C PRO A 528 28.99 0.25 1.98
N GLU A 529 29.70 0.09 3.09
CA GLU A 529 29.36 0.67 4.39
C GLU A 529 29.74 2.16 4.46
N LEU A 530 29.11 2.98 3.62
CA LEU A 530 29.27 4.43 3.63
C LEU A 530 28.19 5.05 4.49
N LEU A 531 28.56 5.97 5.39
CA LEU A 531 27.63 6.56 6.34
C LEU A 531 26.44 7.26 5.66
N THR A 532 26.68 7.92 4.53
CA THR A 532 25.63 8.57 3.73
C THR A 532 24.50 7.62 3.31
N LEU A 533 24.80 6.32 3.19
CA LEU A 533 23.84 5.30 2.80
C LEU A 533 23.03 4.72 3.98
N ALA A 534 23.32 5.14 5.21
CA ALA A 534 22.62 4.65 6.40
C ALA A 534 21.24 5.33 6.63
N PHE A 535 21.04 6.53 6.08
CA PHE A 535 19.90 7.40 6.43
C PHE A 535 19.24 8.06 5.21
N LEU A 536 18.99 7.28 4.17
CA LEU A 536 18.49 7.83 2.91
C LEU A 536 17.02 8.26 3.02
N ARG A 537 16.72 9.45 2.49
CA ARG A 537 15.37 10.05 2.51
C ARG A 537 14.56 9.66 1.28
N LYS A 538 13.24 9.60 1.46
CA LYS A 538 12.30 9.34 0.37
C LYS A 538 12.49 10.36 -0.75
N GLY A 539 12.50 9.89 -2.00
CA GLY A 539 12.76 10.69 -3.19
C GLY A 539 14.22 10.87 -3.57
N THR A 540 15.17 10.35 -2.77
CA THR A 540 16.58 10.29 -3.17
C THR A 540 16.73 9.35 -4.37
N ILE A 541 17.43 9.80 -5.42
CA ILE A 541 17.84 8.96 -6.54
C ILE A 541 19.22 8.38 -6.23
N ILE A 542 19.32 7.06 -6.35
CA ILE A 542 20.56 6.32 -6.17
C ILE A 542 20.91 5.66 -7.48
N THR A 543 22.06 6.02 -8.03
CA THR A 543 22.58 5.45 -9.26
C THR A 543 23.73 4.51 -8.93
N ILE A 544 23.74 3.33 -9.55
CA ILE A 544 24.91 2.43 -9.56
C ILE A 544 25.40 2.38 -11.00
N SER A 545 26.63 2.82 -11.23
CA SER A 545 27.17 3.03 -12.58
C SER A 545 28.70 2.86 -12.62
N ASN A 546 29.29 3.07 -13.79
CA ASN A 546 30.75 3.16 -13.94
C ASN A 546 31.31 4.58 -13.68
N GLU A 547 30.45 5.57 -13.41
CA GLU A 547 30.86 6.94 -13.09
C GLU A 547 31.46 7.01 -11.67
N PRO A 548 32.30 8.02 -11.36
CA PRO A 548 32.90 8.18 -10.03
C PRO A 548 31.86 8.24 -8.91
N THR A 549 32.18 7.64 -7.76
CA THR A 549 31.32 7.71 -6.58
C THR A 549 31.11 9.16 -6.15
N ASN A 550 29.85 9.52 -5.92
CA ASN A 550 29.44 10.83 -5.41
C ASN A 550 28.50 10.65 -4.21
N MET A 551 29.01 11.02 -3.04
CA MET A 551 28.30 10.97 -1.75
C MET A 551 27.99 12.38 -1.22
N SER A 552 27.98 13.39 -2.10
CA SER A 552 27.61 14.77 -1.75
C SER A 552 26.10 14.86 -1.54
N TYR A 553 25.63 14.35 -0.40
CA TYR A 553 24.22 14.28 -0.05
C TYR A 553 23.81 15.51 0.73
N SER A 554 22.90 16.31 0.18
CA SER A 554 22.45 17.56 0.80
C SER A 554 21.02 17.89 0.37
N PRO A 555 20.05 16.99 0.58
CA PRO A 555 18.69 17.10 0.02
C PRO A 555 17.96 18.40 0.40
N PHE A 556 18.32 19.04 1.52
CA PHE A 556 17.64 20.24 2.01
C PHE A 556 18.32 21.55 1.63
N VAL A 557 19.46 21.51 0.95
CA VAL A 557 20.10 22.73 0.46
C VAL A 557 19.37 23.21 -0.78
N GLN A 558 18.69 24.34 -0.63
CA GLN A 558 17.84 24.92 -1.68
C GLN A 558 18.63 25.14 -2.97
N ASN A 559 18.06 24.72 -4.11
CA ASN A 559 18.66 24.79 -5.46
C ASN A 559 19.91 23.93 -5.68
N THR A 560 20.11 22.87 -4.90
CA THR A 560 21.19 21.90 -5.15
C THR A 560 20.68 20.58 -5.73
N ASP A 561 21.58 19.81 -6.35
CA ASP A 561 21.35 18.44 -6.79
C ASP A 561 21.46 17.41 -5.63
N GLY A 562 21.36 17.85 -4.37
CA GLY A 562 21.65 17.05 -3.17
C GLY A 562 20.73 15.85 -2.93
N TRP A 563 19.75 15.60 -3.79
CA TRP A 563 18.85 14.44 -3.80
C TRP A 563 19.38 13.26 -4.61
N LYS A 564 20.63 13.30 -5.08
CA LYS A 564 21.20 12.30 -6.00
C LYS A 564 22.52 11.77 -5.47
N LEU A 565 22.68 10.46 -5.50
CA LEU A 565 23.92 9.77 -5.16
C LEU A 565 24.34 8.85 -6.29
N ASN A 566 25.64 8.69 -6.48
CA ASN A 566 26.18 7.69 -7.39
C ASN A 566 27.19 6.81 -6.67
N ILE A 567 27.03 5.49 -6.81
CA ILE A 567 27.99 4.50 -6.34
C ILE A 567 28.68 3.92 -7.58
N ASN A 568 30.00 3.98 -7.62
CA ASN A 568 30.75 3.30 -8.63
C ASN A 568 30.63 1.78 -8.44
N ALA A 569 30.23 1.04 -9.48
CA ALA A 569 30.00 -0.39 -9.42
C ALA A 569 31.27 -1.20 -9.07
N TYR A 570 32.47 -0.64 -9.28
CA TYR A 570 33.74 -1.26 -8.88
C TYR A 570 34.07 -1.09 -7.40
N GLU A 571 33.32 -0.25 -6.68
CA GLU A 571 33.45 -0.05 -5.23
C GLU A 571 32.47 -0.93 -4.43
N LEU A 572 31.63 -1.72 -5.11
CA LEU A 572 30.83 -2.77 -4.48
C LEU A 572 31.75 -3.86 -3.93
N THR A 573 31.38 -4.41 -2.77
CA THR A 573 32.11 -5.49 -2.10
C THR A 573 31.49 -6.86 -2.40
N ASP A 574 32.19 -7.95 -2.08
CA ASP A 574 31.70 -9.33 -2.26
C ASP A 574 31.13 -9.63 -3.66
N VAL A 575 31.79 -9.10 -4.68
CA VAL A 575 31.31 -9.15 -6.06
C VAL A 575 31.45 -10.55 -6.67
N VAL A 576 30.35 -11.02 -7.26
CA VAL A 576 30.28 -12.23 -8.10
C VAL A 576 29.76 -11.82 -9.48
N GLY A 577 30.50 -12.16 -10.53
CA GLY A 577 30.14 -11.84 -11.91
C GLY A 577 30.62 -10.45 -12.36
N THR A 578 30.03 -9.94 -13.42
CA THR A 578 30.36 -8.63 -14.00
C THR A 578 29.12 -7.75 -13.97
N PHE A 579 29.24 -6.51 -13.47
CA PHE A 579 28.15 -5.55 -13.50
C PHE A 579 27.82 -5.22 -14.96
N SER A 580 26.72 -5.79 -15.46
CA SER A 580 26.29 -5.68 -16.85
C SER A 580 24.78 -5.70 -16.93
N ILE A 581 24.23 -4.65 -17.52
CA ILE A 581 22.82 -4.43 -17.80
C ILE A 581 22.67 -4.23 -19.31
N ASP A 582 21.64 -4.85 -19.89
CA ASP A 582 21.34 -4.88 -21.33
C ASP A 582 19.83 -5.16 -21.56
N ASP A 583 19.46 -5.62 -22.74
CA ASP A 583 18.09 -5.94 -23.19
C ASP A 583 17.69 -7.43 -23.02
N ASN A 584 18.43 -8.21 -22.22
CA ASN A 584 18.21 -9.67 -22.08
C ASN A 584 17.37 -10.04 -20.86
N ASN A 585 16.12 -9.55 -20.80
CA ASN A 585 15.17 -9.88 -19.75
C ASN A 585 15.73 -9.59 -18.34
N ILE A 586 16.22 -8.36 -18.15
CA ILE A 586 16.86 -7.95 -16.91
C ILE A 586 15.87 -8.00 -15.74
N LYS A 587 16.31 -8.61 -14.64
CA LYS A 587 15.63 -8.57 -13.34
C LYS A 587 16.61 -8.14 -12.25
N ILE A 588 16.25 -7.12 -11.47
CA ILE A 588 17.09 -6.46 -10.47
C ILE A 588 16.40 -6.59 -9.11
N SER A 589 17.16 -6.94 -8.06
CA SER A 589 16.68 -6.93 -6.68
C SER A 589 17.79 -6.47 -5.73
N ILE A 590 17.42 -5.85 -4.62
CA ILE A 590 18.33 -5.56 -3.50
C ILE A 590 17.75 -6.20 -2.25
N VAL A 591 18.58 -6.94 -1.51
CA VAL A 591 18.18 -7.60 -0.27
C VAL A 591 19.07 -7.19 0.89
N ASP A 592 18.53 -7.11 2.09
CA ASP A 592 19.33 -6.92 3.31
C ASP A 592 20.01 -8.22 3.75
N SER A 593 20.76 -8.16 4.85
CA SER A 593 21.47 -9.29 5.44
C SER A 593 20.56 -10.41 5.96
N SER A 594 19.28 -10.10 6.23
CA SER A 594 18.26 -11.10 6.62
C SER A 594 17.61 -11.78 5.41
N GLY A 595 17.82 -11.21 4.21
CA GLY A 595 17.16 -11.63 2.97
C GLY A 595 15.86 -10.90 2.66
N LYS A 596 15.49 -9.86 3.43
CA LYS A 596 14.32 -9.01 3.12
C LYS A 596 14.61 -8.21 1.85
N GLU A 597 13.66 -8.16 0.93
CA GLU A 597 13.75 -7.33 -0.27
C GLU A 597 13.61 -5.84 0.10
N ILE A 598 14.67 -5.07 -0.15
CA ILE A 598 14.69 -3.60 -0.07
C ILE A 598 14.23 -3.01 -1.40
N LEU A 599 14.73 -3.56 -2.50
CA LEU A 599 14.15 -3.47 -3.85
C LEU A 599 13.70 -4.87 -4.23
N ALA A 600 12.40 -5.08 -4.40
CA ALA A 600 11.90 -6.34 -4.94
C ALA A 600 12.26 -6.48 -6.43
N ASN A 601 12.26 -7.73 -6.90
CA ASN A 601 12.50 -8.07 -8.29
C ASN A 601 11.76 -7.10 -9.24
N SER A 602 12.53 -6.32 -10.00
CA SER A 602 12.06 -5.28 -10.94
C SER A 602 12.81 -5.35 -12.27
N GLY A 603 12.23 -4.80 -13.34
CA GLY A 603 12.81 -4.80 -14.68
C GLY A 603 11.95 -5.54 -15.71
N GLU A 604 12.37 -5.52 -16.97
CA GLU A 604 11.60 -6.14 -18.06
C GLU A 604 11.42 -7.67 -17.90
N GLY A 605 12.36 -8.33 -17.21
CA GLY A 605 12.28 -9.75 -16.90
C GLY A 605 11.22 -10.11 -15.85
N VAL A 606 10.52 -9.11 -15.29
CA VAL A 606 9.44 -9.28 -14.30
C VAL A 606 8.07 -8.99 -14.90
N TRP A 607 7.95 -7.93 -15.69
CA TRP A 607 6.68 -7.51 -16.29
C TRP A 607 6.89 -7.01 -17.72
N ASN A 608 5.94 -7.37 -18.60
CA ASN A 608 5.96 -7.33 -20.07
C ASN A 608 6.18 -5.95 -20.73
N SER A 609 7.28 -5.29 -20.39
CA SER A 609 7.76 -4.10 -21.10
C SER A 609 9.14 -4.43 -21.64
N VAL A 610 9.16 -5.01 -22.84
CA VAL A 610 10.40 -5.33 -23.55
C VAL A 610 11.07 -4.01 -23.93
N VAL A 611 12.35 -3.88 -23.59
CA VAL A 611 13.22 -2.81 -24.11
C VAL A 611 14.20 -3.45 -25.10
N ASP A 612 14.56 -2.74 -26.16
CA ASP A 612 15.60 -3.21 -27.07
C ASP A 612 16.97 -2.59 -26.79
N ASN A 613 17.99 -3.06 -27.50
CA ASN A 613 19.36 -2.61 -27.33
C ASN A 613 19.67 -1.16 -27.79
N GLN A 614 18.66 -0.34 -28.04
CA GLN A 614 18.78 1.08 -28.39
C GLN A 614 17.94 1.99 -27.48
N GLU A 615 17.42 1.45 -26.37
CA GLU A 615 16.56 2.16 -25.44
C GLU A 615 16.99 1.97 -23.98
N VAL A 616 16.28 2.66 -23.09
CA VAL A 616 16.40 2.50 -21.64
C VAL A 616 15.05 2.07 -21.10
N TYR A 617 15.06 1.19 -20.10
CA TYR A 617 13.85 0.79 -19.40
C TYR A 617 13.59 1.79 -18.29
N LYS A 618 12.42 2.42 -18.27
CA LYS A 618 12.14 3.48 -17.29
C LYS A 618 10.72 3.45 -16.73
N LEU A 619 10.58 3.96 -15.51
CA LEU A 619 9.28 4.27 -14.91
C LEU A 619 8.67 5.51 -15.58
N LYS A 620 7.51 5.35 -16.20
CA LYS A 620 6.72 6.40 -16.85
C LYS A 620 5.53 6.83 -16.00
N ALA A 621 5.79 7.06 -14.71
CA ALA A 621 4.83 7.54 -13.72
C ALA A 621 5.55 8.26 -12.58
N GLU A 622 4.80 8.98 -11.74
CA GLU A 622 5.33 9.51 -10.49
C GLU A 622 5.62 8.36 -9.52
N PRO A 623 6.82 8.31 -8.92
CA PRO A 623 7.12 7.33 -7.89
C PRO A 623 6.34 7.66 -6.61
N THR A 624 5.74 6.64 -6.02
CA THR A 624 5.02 6.68 -4.73
C THR A 624 5.34 5.42 -3.94
N ILE A 625 5.00 5.38 -2.66
CA ILE A 625 5.14 4.16 -1.83
C ILE A 625 4.34 2.96 -2.38
N ASP A 626 3.34 3.23 -3.22
CA ASP A 626 2.51 2.21 -3.89
C ASP A 626 3.04 1.79 -5.26
N THR A 627 4.16 2.37 -5.71
CA THR A 627 4.74 2.00 -7.01
C THR A 627 5.33 0.60 -6.96
N THR A 628 4.96 -0.21 -7.93
CA THR A 628 5.29 -1.63 -8.06
C THR A 628 5.98 -1.90 -9.41
N PRO A 629 6.68 -3.03 -9.59
CA PRO A 629 7.23 -3.46 -10.88
C PRO A 629 6.20 -3.66 -11.99
N PHE A 630 4.91 -3.69 -11.65
CA PHE A 630 3.79 -3.89 -12.58
C PHE A 630 3.14 -2.58 -13.03
N ASP A 631 3.69 -1.44 -12.59
CA ASP A 631 3.26 -0.13 -13.04
C ASP A 631 3.76 0.20 -14.45
N ASN A 632 3.54 1.43 -14.88
CA ASN A 632 3.82 1.88 -16.24
C ASN A 632 5.35 2.02 -16.46
N TYR A 633 6.03 0.91 -16.67
CA TYR A 633 7.41 0.86 -17.12
C TYR A 633 7.49 0.60 -18.61
N GLY A 634 8.60 1.00 -19.23
CA GLY A 634 8.96 0.51 -20.56
C GLY A 634 9.92 1.43 -21.31
N ASP A 635 10.03 1.14 -22.60
CA ASP A 635 10.83 1.83 -23.61
C ASP A 635 10.14 3.12 -24.11
N ASP A 636 10.64 3.83 -25.12
CA ASP A 636 9.96 4.98 -25.72
C ASP A 636 9.10 4.61 -26.95
N SER A 637 8.63 3.36 -27.00
CA SER A 637 7.68 2.83 -27.99
C SER A 637 8.09 3.06 -29.44
N ASP A 638 9.36 2.78 -29.75
CA ASP A 638 9.96 3.03 -31.07
C ASP A 638 9.84 4.49 -31.53
N THR A 639 9.99 5.43 -30.60
CA THR A 639 10.13 6.86 -30.90
C THR A 639 11.49 7.37 -30.41
N GLU A 640 11.74 8.69 -30.55
CA GLU A 640 12.96 9.32 -30.05
C GLU A 640 13.19 8.97 -28.57
N ALA A 641 14.22 8.15 -28.31
CA ALA A 641 14.54 7.63 -26.98
C ALA A 641 15.15 8.72 -26.09
N ILE A 642 14.65 8.85 -24.86
CA ILE A 642 15.03 9.91 -23.92
C ILE A 642 15.60 9.30 -22.65
N SER A 643 16.90 9.43 -22.41
CA SER A 643 17.54 8.88 -21.21
C SER A 643 17.87 10.00 -20.21
N THR A 644 17.79 9.71 -18.91
CA THR A 644 17.91 10.72 -17.86
C THR A 644 18.80 10.26 -16.71
N PHE A 645 20.08 10.00 -17.00
CA PHE A 645 21.05 9.64 -15.96
C PHE A 645 21.08 10.64 -14.78
N ALA A 646 21.02 10.09 -13.57
CA ALA A 646 20.86 10.71 -12.27
C ALA A 646 19.73 11.75 -12.22
N GLY A 647 18.61 11.51 -12.92
CA GLY A 647 17.58 12.51 -13.17
C GLY A 647 16.14 12.00 -13.10
N ALA A 648 15.21 12.95 -13.15
CA ALA A 648 13.80 12.63 -13.28
C ALA A 648 13.50 12.12 -14.70
N ASN A 649 12.81 10.98 -14.81
CA ASN A 649 12.52 10.35 -16.10
C ASN A 649 11.70 11.25 -17.00
N LYS A 650 11.97 11.12 -18.31
CA LYS A 650 11.25 11.81 -19.37
C LYS A 650 10.78 10.80 -20.41
N TRP A 651 9.57 10.99 -20.91
CA TRP A 651 9.00 10.17 -21.98
C TRP A 651 7.97 10.97 -22.76
N LYS A 652 7.68 10.54 -23.99
CA LYS A 652 6.55 11.06 -24.76
C LYS A 652 5.35 10.12 -24.64
N ASP A 653 4.15 10.68 -24.56
CA ASP A 653 2.94 9.89 -24.69
C ASP A 653 2.58 9.61 -26.15
N ILE A 654 1.50 8.87 -26.38
CA ILE A 654 1.00 8.51 -27.73
C ILE A 654 0.66 9.72 -28.61
N ASN A 655 0.47 10.90 -28.01
CA ASN A 655 0.21 12.16 -28.73
C ASN A 655 1.50 12.96 -28.97
N GLY A 656 2.66 12.44 -28.55
CA GLY A 656 3.96 13.10 -28.63
C GLY A 656 4.20 14.16 -27.56
N THR A 657 3.35 14.25 -26.52
CA THR A 657 3.52 15.21 -25.42
C THR A 657 4.64 14.74 -24.52
N LEU A 658 5.63 15.60 -24.27
CA LEU A 658 6.71 15.31 -23.33
C LEU A 658 6.21 15.39 -21.89
N HIS A 659 6.36 14.30 -21.17
CA HIS A 659 6.16 14.18 -19.73
C HIS A 659 7.51 14.16 -19.03
N THR A 660 7.54 14.66 -17.80
CA THR A 660 8.71 14.64 -16.93
C THR A 660 8.21 14.27 -15.54
N GLN A 661 8.85 13.28 -14.93
CA GLN A 661 8.63 12.96 -13.52
C GLN A 661 8.86 14.22 -12.68
N LYS A 662 7.93 14.49 -11.77
CA LYS A 662 7.99 15.63 -10.86
C LYS A 662 8.66 15.28 -9.54
N LEU A 663 8.82 13.98 -9.25
CA LEU A 663 9.40 13.47 -8.01
C LEU A 663 8.67 14.01 -6.78
N THR A 664 7.33 14.08 -6.83
CA THR A 664 6.50 14.66 -5.76
C THR A 664 6.58 13.92 -4.42
N ILE A 665 7.22 12.76 -4.40
CA ILE A 665 7.60 12.03 -3.18
C ILE A 665 8.64 12.79 -2.34
N GLN A 666 9.48 13.61 -2.99
CA GLN A 666 10.28 14.64 -2.33
C GLN A 666 9.32 15.69 -1.77
N LYS A 667 8.97 15.59 -0.50
CA LYS A 667 8.14 16.59 0.17
C LYS A 667 8.98 17.33 1.19
N ASP A 668 9.12 18.63 1.00
CA ASP A 668 9.66 19.60 1.97
C ASP A 668 8.81 19.73 3.26
N LYS A 669 7.81 18.85 3.46
CA LYS A 669 6.87 18.94 4.58
C LYS A 669 7.56 18.67 5.93
N ASP A 670 8.71 18.01 5.89
CA ASP A 670 9.55 17.70 7.05
C ASP A 670 10.25 18.98 7.59
N LEU A 671 10.30 20.07 6.80
CA LEU A 671 10.76 21.40 7.25
C LEU A 671 9.78 22.11 8.22
N ASN A 672 8.56 21.57 8.42
CA ASN A 672 7.53 22.17 9.28
C ASN A 672 7.26 21.39 10.58
N GLU A 673 8.09 20.41 10.94
CA GLU A 673 7.99 19.72 12.23
C GLU A 673 8.37 20.64 13.39
N THR A 674 7.39 21.39 13.87
CA THR A 674 7.53 22.42 14.92
C THR A 674 7.66 21.86 16.34
N ASP A 675 7.57 20.54 16.53
CA ASP A 675 7.60 19.90 17.85
C ASP A 675 8.95 19.23 18.11
N GLY A 676 9.89 19.93 18.76
CA GLY A 676 11.07 19.37 19.48
C GLY A 676 12.02 18.40 18.73
N ILE A 677 13.27 18.27 19.18
CA ILE A 677 14.16 17.22 18.63
C ILE A 677 13.65 15.86 19.15
N GLU A 678 12.90 15.11 18.36
CA GLU A 678 12.66 13.67 18.64
C GLU A 678 13.90 12.89 18.17
N THR A 679 14.84 12.65 19.07
CA THR A 679 16.00 11.76 18.83
C THR A 679 15.63 10.27 18.80
N VAL A 680 14.35 9.93 18.98
CA VAL A 680 13.90 8.56 19.32
C VAL A 680 13.59 7.69 18.09
N ASN A 681 13.49 8.25 16.89
CA ASN A 681 13.05 7.52 15.68
C ASN A 681 14.09 7.41 14.55
N ILE A 682 15.36 7.73 14.81
CA ILE A 682 16.45 7.47 13.86
C ILE A 682 17.15 6.19 14.33
N ASP A 683 16.87 5.06 13.68
CA ASP A 683 17.56 3.78 13.94
C ASP A 683 19.06 3.96 13.69
N GLY A 684 19.86 4.01 14.76
CA GLY A 684 21.31 4.23 14.71
C GLY A 684 21.79 5.54 15.36
N LEU A 685 20.90 6.48 15.68
CA LEU A 685 21.24 7.67 16.46
C LEU A 685 21.09 7.36 17.97
N ASN A 686 21.98 6.52 18.49
CA ASN A 686 22.08 6.27 19.94
C ASN A 686 22.89 7.39 20.58
N ILE A 687 22.24 8.50 20.96
CA ILE A 687 22.83 9.49 21.85
C ILE A 687 22.60 8.98 23.27
N SER A 688 23.67 8.58 23.96
CA SER A 688 23.58 7.94 25.28
C SER A 688 23.45 8.99 26.38
N ASP A 689 24.38 9.94 26.44
CA ASP A 689 24.41 11.02 27.44
C ASP A 689 24.61 12.42 26.83
N GLY A 690 25.15 12.53 25.62
CA GLY A 690 25.23 13.78 24.87
C GLY A 690 26.08 14.84 25.58
N GLU A 691 27.39 14.60 25.68
CA GLU A 691 28.37 15.38 26.44
C GLU A 691 28.32 16.90 26.19
N SER A 692 28.07 17.33 24.96
CA SER A 692 27.98 18.75 24.63
C SER A 692 27.05 19.05 23.46
N LEU A 693 26.40 20.22 23.56
CA LEU A 693 25.53 20.80 22.53
C LEU A 693 26.04 22.19 22.13
N GLN A 694 26.30 22.41 20.84
CA GLN A 694 26.75 23.72 20.33
C GLN A 694 25.91 24.16 19.13
N TYR A 695 25.23 25.30 19.27
CA TYR A 695 24.53 25.93 18.15
C TYR A 695 25.48 26.83 17.35
N VAL A 696 25.46 26.69 16.02
CA VAL A 696 26.24 27.46 15.05
C VAL A 696 25.26 28.22 14.17
N ALA A 697 25.02 29.48 14.55
CA ALA A 697 24.01 30.32 13.92
C ALA A 697 24.17 30.55 12.40
N PRO A 698 25.38 30.72 11.84
CA PRO A 698 25.52 31.08 10.42
C PRO A 698 24.98 30.06 9.42
N ASN A 699 24.87 28.78 9.79
CA ASN A 699 24.31 27.73 8.94
C ASN A 699 23.19 26.94 9.65
N ASN A 700 22.57 27.56 10.66
CA ASN A 700 21.50 26.99 11.47
C ASN A 700 21.80 25.57 11.99
N SER A 701 23.06 25.26 12.35
CA SER A 701 23.40 23.91 12.77
C SER A 701 23.46 23.75 14.30
N LEU A 702 22.99 22.60 14.80
CA LEU A 702 23.14 22.15 16.16
C LEU A 702 24.12 20.97 16.16
N TRP A 703 25.24 21.13 16.85
CA TRP A 703 26.25 20.10 17.00
C TRP A 703 26.08 19.37 18.32
N ILE A 704 26.20 18.04 18.29
CA ILE A 704 26.06 17.14 19.45
C ILE A 704 27.30 16.25 19.51
N THR A 705 27.99 16.21 20.64
CA THR A 705 29.02 15.20 20.92
C THR A 705 28.43 14.08 21.75
N ASP A 706 28.80 12.84 21.45
CA ASP A 706 28.44 11.65 22.22
C ASP A 706 29.67 10.74 22.27
N ASP A 707 30.26 10.62 23.46
CA ASP A 707 31.48 9.85 23.70
C ASP A 707 31.20 8.34 23.79
N ASP A 708 30.01 7.93 24.25
CA ASP A 708 29.57 6.53 24.27
C ASP A 708 29.44 5.93 22.85
N SER A 709 28.94 6.70 21.87
CA SER A 709 28.94 6.27 20.46
C SER A 709 30.20 6.69 19.70
N HIS A 710 31.08 7.50 20.29
CA HIS A 710 32.28 8.08 19.65
C HIS A 710 31.97 8.94 18.41
N HIS A 711 30.80 9.60 18.38
CA HIS A 711 30.36 10.41 17.24
C HIS A 711 30.19 11.89 17.60
N LEU A 712 30.46 12.74 16.62
CA LEU A 712 30.09 14.16 16.61
C LEU A 712 29.06 14.38 15.50
N PHE A 713 27.82 14.69 15.88
CA PHE A 713 26.72 14.94 14.95
C PHE A 713 26.55 16.44 14.68
N GLU A 714 26.40 16.82 13.43
CA GLU A 714 25.85 18.12 13.01
C GLU A 714 24.40 17.89 12.58
N LEU A 715 23.46 18.60 13.20
CA LEU A 715 22.05 18.63 12.84
C LEU A 715 21.68 20.01 12.28
N ASP A 716 20.70 20.13 11.39
CA ASP A 716 20.03 21.42 11.17
C ASP A 716 19.05 21.66 12.32
N LEU A 717 19.08 22.84 12.96
CA LEU A 717 18.23 23.14 14.11
C LEU A 717 16.73 23.26 13.74
N SER A 718 16.43 23.70 12.52
CA SER A 718 15.04 23.88 12.06
C SER A 718 14.46 22.56 11.59
N THR A 719 15.24 21.78 10.84
CA THR A 719 14.77 20.51 10.26
C THR A 719 15.02 19.29 11.16
N LYS A 720 15.91 19.44 12.15
CA LYS A 720 16.38 18.40 13.09
C LYS A 720 17.16 17.27 12.41
N GLU A 721 17.58 17.45 11.17
CA GLU A 721 18.21 16.39 10.36
C GLU A 721 19.72 16.40 10.46
N VAL A 722 20.33 15.21 10.42
CA VAL A 722 21.78 15.04 10.38
C VAL A 722 22.34 15.58 9.06
N LYS A 723 23.18 16.60 9.17
CA LYS A 723 23.94 17.22 8.08
C LYS A 723 25.28 16.52 7.87
N THR A 724 25.99 16.25 8.97
CA THR A 724 27.33 15.66 8.98
C THR A 724 27.49 14.83 10.24
N VAL A 725 28.31 13.77 10.21
CA VAL A 725 28.79 13.10 11.41
C VAL A 725 30.29 12.89 11.25
N PHE A 726 31.05 13.06 12.34
CA PHE A 726 32.44 12.62 12.43
C PHE A 726 32.53 11.47 13.42
N ASP A 727 33.25 10.40 13.06
CA ASP A 727 33.59 9.31 13.98
C ASP A 727 35.03 9.40 14.48
N ASP A 728 35.39 8.55 15.45
CA ASP A 728 36.75 8.41 15.98
C ASP A 728 37.81 8.18 14.90
N ARG A 729 37.50 7.42 13.85
CA ARG A 729 38.39 7.13 12.72
C ARG A 729 38.63 8.35 11.83
N ASP A 730 37.66 9.24 11.65
CA ASP A 730 37.86 10.50 10.93
C ASP A 730 38.94 11.35 11.62
N PHE A 731 38.83 11.48 12.94
CA PHE A 731 39.83 12.20 13.75
C PHE A 731 41.18 11.47 13.78
N GLY A 732 41.17 10.15 13.92
CA GLY A 732 42.38 9.33 13.98
C GLY A 732 43.14 9.25 12.65
N THR A 733 42.43 9.24 11.52
CA THR A 733 43.02 9.32 10.18
C THR A 733 43.70 10.67 9.96
N PHE A 734 43.10 11.75 10.46
CA PHE A 734 43.69 13.08 10.37
C PHE A 734 44.89 13.27 11.31
N ALA A 735 44.81 12.71 12.53
CA ALA A 735 45.80 12.88 13.60
C ALA A 735 46.29 11.53 14.12
N SER A 736 47.10 10.84 13.31
CA SER A 736 47.57 9.47 13.58
C SER A 736 48.41 9.27 14.87
N ASP A 737 48.85 10.35 15.52
CA ASP A 737 49.58 10.35 16.80
C ASP A 737 48.68 10.55 18.03
N ILE A 738 47.36 10.68 17.82
CA ILE A 738 46.33 10.61 18.86
C ILE A 738 45.96 9.13 19.01
N GLU A 739 46.35 8.56 20.15
CA GLU A 739 46.04 7.18 20.50
C GLU A 739 44.71 7.12 21.24
N ASP A 740 43.91 6.13 20.87
CA ASP A 740 42.67 5.75 21.53
C ASP A 740 42.83 4.43 22.33
N TYR A 741 42.05 4.25 23.40
CA TYR A 741 42.08 3.07 24.27
C TYR A 741 40.81 2.22 24.25
N CYS A 742 39.79 2.54 23.44
CA CYS A 742 38.51 1.81 23.47
C CYS A 742 38.44 0.65 22.49
N HIS A 743 39.05 0.76 21.30
CA HIS A 743 38.88 -0.23 20.22
C HIS A 743 40.18 -0.50 19.43
N ASP A 744 40.51 0.37 18.47
CA ASP A 744 41.47 0.06 17.38
C ASP A 744 42.82 0.78 17.52
N GLY A 745 42.97 1.63 18.54
CA GLY A 745 44.21 2.33 18.87
C GLY A 745 44.46 3.63 18.10
N ILE A 746 43.48 4.12 17.32
CA ILE A 746 43.61 5.32 16.49
C ILE A 746 42.32 6.14 16.60
N GLY A 747 42.39 7.41 17.04
CA GLY A 747 41.23 8.30 17.10
C GLY A 747 40.97 8.97 18.45
N ILE A 748 39.75 9.49 18.63
CA ILE A 748 39.26 10.04 19.90
C ILE A 748 37.95 9.36 20.31
N CYS A 749 37.99 8.59 21.39
CA CYS A 749 36.77 8.06 22.00
C CYS A 749 36.10 9.01 22.99
N ASP A 750 36.91 9.83 23.65
CA ASP A 750 36.49 10.61 24.80
C ASP A 750 36.17 12.03 24.31
N ILE A 751 35.07 12.20 23.57
CA ILE A 751 34.68 13.48 22.98
C ILE A 751 33.85 14.28 23.99
N GLU A 752 34.51 15.23 24.64
CA GLU A 752 33.99 15.90 25.85
C GLU A 752 33.18 17.15 25.52
N SER A 753 33.62 17.94 24.55
CA SER A 753 32.93 19.21 24.27
C SER A 753 33.20 19.78 22.90
N ILE A 754 32.41 20.79 22.56
CA ILE A 754 32.50 21.54 21.33
C ILE A 754 32.36 23.04 21.61
N ALA A 755 33.15 23.85 20.91
CA ALA A 755 33.08 25.31 21.00
C ALA A 755 33.14 25.94 19.61
N TYR A 756 32.32 26.97 19.40
CA TYR A 756 32.27 27.70 18.14
C TYR A 756 32.81 29.13 18.28
N ASP A 757 33.74 29.50 17.40
CA ASP A 757 34.27 30.86 17.24
C ASP A 757 33.59 31.55 16.06
N ASP A 758 32.63 32.41 16.37
CA ASP A 758 31.80 33.12 15.42
C ASP A 758 32.55 34.15 14.57
N ASN A 759 33.68 34.66 15.05
CA ASN A 759 34.46 35.67 14.33
C ASN A 759 35.25 35.06 13.18
N ASN A 760 35.58 33.77 13.28
CA ASN A 760 36.43 33.06 12.33
C ASN A 760 35.71 31.87 11.65
N ASP A 761 34.41 31.67 11.92
CA ASP A 761 33.62 30.53 11.44
C ASP A 761 34.37 29.20 11.62
N THR A 762 34.85 28.99 12.85
CA THR A 762 35.73 27.88 13.23
C THR A 762 35.13 27.14 14.40
N LEU A 763 35.18 25.80 14.33
CA LEU A 763 34.63 24.93 15.36
C LEU A 763 35.76 24.12 16.00
N TYR A 764 35.73 24.00 17.32
CA TYR A 764 36.75 23.30 18.10
C TYR A 764 36.11 22.11 18.80
N VAL A 765 36.70 20.93 18.65
CA VAL A 765 36.27 19.69 19.29
C VAL A 765 37.32 19.29 20.31
N PHE A 766 36.89 19.03 21.53
CA PHE A 766 37.78 18.72 22.65
C PHE A 766 37.66 17.25 23.01
N SER A 767 38.80 16.60 23.17
CA SER A 767 38.87 15.23 23.67
C SER A 767 39.52 15.16 25.05
N GLY A 768 38.96 14.32 25.92
CA GLY A 768 39.36 14.07 27.29
C GLY A 768 40.57 13.15 27.43
N ASP A 769 40.90 12.78 28.67
CA ASP A 769 42.06 11.95 29.05
C ASP A 769 41.66 10.53 29.46
N ALA A 770 40.37 10.29 29.71
CA ALA A 770 39.90 9.08 30.34
C ALA A 770 40.12 7.86 29.44
N HIS A 771 39.89 8.03 28.13
CA HIS A 771 39.96 6.95 27.16
C HIS A 771 40.69 7.29 25.86
N SER A 772 41.20 8.52 25.69
CA SER A 772 42.05 8.88 24.55
C SER A 772 43.12 9.90 24.93
N THR A 773 44.05 10.14 24.01
CA THR A 773 44.96 11.29 24.12
C THR A 773 44.15 12.59 24.09
N SER A 774 44.20 13.39 25.16
CA SER A 774 43.54 14.69 25.18
C SER A 774 44.04 15.59 24.06
N ALA A 775 43.12 16.21 23.34
CA ALA A 775 43.46 17.06 22.20
C ALA A 775 42.36 18.09 21.90
N ILE A 776 42.70 19.11 21.11
CA ILE A 776 41.74 19.98 20.45
C ILE A 776 41.86 19.77 18.95
N PHE A 777 40.75 19.49 18.29
CA PHE A 777 40.64 19.50 16.85
C PHE A 777 39.98 20.79 16.39
N LYS A 778 40.45 21.32 15.26
CA LYS A 778 39.92 22.53 14.64
C LYS A 778 39.26 22.16 13.33
N LEU A 779 37.98 22.49 13.20
CA LEU A 779 37.19 22.32 12.01
C LEU A 779 36.97 23.69 11.34
N THR A 780 37.12 23.74 10.01
CA THR A 780 36.90 24.96 9.20
C THR A 780 36.15 24.64 7.91
N ARG A 781 35.61 25.68 7.28
CA ARG A 781 34.98 25.65 5.95
C ARG A 781 35.27 26.94 5.19
N ASN A 782 35.14 26.93 3.86
CA ASN A 782 35.42 28.13 3.06
C ASN A 782 34.21 29.08 2.97
N SER A 783 33.00 28.56 3.15
CA SER A 783 31.76 29.34 3.16
C SER A 783 30.70 28.66 4.03
N THR A 784 29.66 29.41 4.40
CA THR A 784 28.56 28.92 5.24
C THR A 784 27.72 27.81 4.60
N ASP A 785 27.81 27.68 3.28
CA ASP A 785 27.09 26.69 2.48
C ASP A 785 27.88 25.39 2.30
N GLU A 786 29.13 25.35 2.78
CA GLU A 786 29.98 24.16 2.79
C GLU A 786 29.97 23.48 4.17
N ASN A 787 30.28 22.18 4.17
CA ASN A 787 30.46 21.41 5.40
C ASN A 787 31.78 21.77 6.08
N PHE A 788 31.78 21.68 7.41
CA PHE A 788 33.02 21.75 8.17
C PHE A 788 33.92 20.56 7.84
N THR A 789 35.23 20.78 7.86
CA THR A 789 36.25 19.74 7.67
C THR A 789 37.33 19.88 8.73
N ILE A 790 37.91 18.76 9.17
CA ILE A 790 39.02 18.75 10.12
C ILE A 790 40.24 19.38 9.43
N SER A 791 40.80 20.43 10.05
CA SER A 791 41.78 21.32 9.42
C SER A 791 43.10 21.45 10.19
N ASP A 792 43.06 21.26 11.51
CA ASP A 792 44.23 21.31 12.39
C ASP A 792 43.91 20.57 13.69
N TYR A 793 44.93 20.21 14.46
CA TYR A 793 44.75 19.66 15.80
C TYR A 793 45.92 19.99 16.72
N ARG A 794 45.68 19.91 18.03
CA ARG A 794 46.71 20.07 19.05
C ARG A 794 46.53 19.05 20.16
N LYS A 795 47.46 18.10 20.24
CA LYS A 795 47.61 17.16 21.35
C LYS A 795 47.99 17.89 22.65
N PHE A 796 47.37 17.49 23.74
CA PHE A 796 47.79 17.82 25.09
C PHE A 796 48.57 16.64 25.66
N GLY A 797 49.90 16.77 25.67
CA GLY A 797 50.80 15.83 26.31
C GLY A 797 51.38 16.39 27.59
N ALA A 798 51.33 15.58 28.65
CA ALA A 798 52.25 15.68 29.78
C ALA A 798 53.70 15.66 29.28
N ASN A 799 54.59 16.41 29.95
CA ASN A 799 56.03 16.49 29.64
C ASN A 799 56.70 15.15 29.37
#